data_AF-A0A7V3X7T4-F1
#
_entry.id   AF-A0A7V3X7T4-F1
#
_cell.length_a   1.000
_cell.length_b   1.000
_cell.length_c   1.000
_cell.angle_alpha   90.00
_cell.angle_beta   90.00
_cell.angle_gamma   90.00
#
_symmetry.space_group_name_H-M   'P 1'
#
loop_
_entity.id
_entity.type
_entity.pdbx_description
1 polymer ?
#
loop_
_entity_poly.entity_id
_entity_poly.type
_entity_poly.pdbx_seq_one_letter_code
_entity_poly.pdbx_strand_id
1 'polypeptide(L)'
;MCNYPCGHIHREKIMQSLSIKADPRWFQIIFQSLFLIYGIFILKWEAGWLHYTISIFGCLAINYSTESIKHRKFLPLSGKNGFYIWGFSIFISAMSLCLLLKTNHWYISLLAAFLTVVSKYLFRINQKHIFNPSAFGIVVTVFLTGEAWLSPGQWGTGTVLMFAVITFGFIVVTRVQKLDVSLAFLLTYAGLLFWRQVIYLQWPLDFFIHSVSTGSLLLFTFFMISDPRTTPNHPAARIVWGMLIASAAFYLSAFQWKYNTPIWMLIVAAPLVPVIDRLFKGKTFQWTETNLQFRFILKIKSIVMRPFMKKTAALLMLVAMLSHEAWAFCGFYVARADGALKNKTSQVILVRDGNKTVITMSNDYKGDARDFALVVPVPVVLKKSDIKVVDAGIFQRLNDYSKPRLVEYYDQNPCAPYRKAEDAVAKSLQGAIPGIQLENKPSADSEEYKVKVEAQYTVGEYDIIILSAEESSGLKKWLDINGYKIPGGAEEVLDPYIKSNLKFFVVKVNLEEKDKIGTKQLRPIQIRFDSPKFMLPIRLGMANADGEQDMIVYAFTRNGRVEAINYRTVSLPTAKNVPLFIKENFGSFYTNLFQHQWNKEGRGVVFLEYAWDVSPSNYVKCDPCVSEPPNWNDMKEAGIWWMDKNKFDDYVNEFDPGHSNVFFTRLHVRYNRKSFPQDLVFQSTPNKDNYQVRYIVTHPAPGNFDCEKGKKYLKTLKERRQNEMEMLSYLTGKGYNDWDAAASTSAGEMPAEADYRAIAPADMAPVYKKAGTIIFAAISLAGIALLVIRKKK
;
A
#
# COMPACT_ATOMS: atom_id res chain seq x y z
N MET A 1 -20.94 78.24 6.88
CA MET A 1 -20.85 77.06 6.00
C MET A 1 -20.10 75.96 6.74
N CYS A 2 -20.54 74.70 6.64
CA CYS A 2 -19.81 73.57 7.24
C CYS A 2 -18.87 72.92 6.22
N ASN A 3 -17.68 72.50 6.64
CA ASN A 3 -16.91 71.45 5.96
C ASN A 3 -15.82 70.87 6.90
N TYR A 4 -16.15 69.79 7.61
CA TYR A 4 -15.18 68.96 8.34
C TYR A 4 -14.65 67.84 7.43
N PRO A 5 -13.33 67.56 7.39
CA PRO A 5 -12.77 66.47 6.60
C PRO A 5 -12.94 65.10 7.29
N CYS A 6 -14.18 64.64 7.48
CA CYS A 6 -14.50 63.36 8.13
C CYS A 6 -14.03 62.09 7.38
N GLY A 7 -13.41 62.22 6.20
CA GLY A 7 -13.06 61.09 5.32
C GLY A 7 -11.91 60.19 5.81
N HIS A 8 -10.89 60.74 6.47
CA HIS A 8 -9.67 59.97 6.78
C HIS A 8 -9.85 59.00 7.95
N ILE A 9 -10.37 59.47 9.09
CA ILE A 9 -10.58 58.66 10.30
C ILE A 9 -11.56 57.50 10.03
N HIS A 10 -12.53 57.70 9.13
CA HIS A 10 -13.50 56.66 8.79
C HIS A 10 -12.88 55.52 7.97
N ARG A 11 -11.94 55.82 7.04
CA ARG A 11 -11.21 54.78 6.29
C ARG A 11 -10.35 53.89 7.18
N GLU A 12 -9.69 54.43 8.19
CA GLU A 12 -8.90 53.60 9.11
C GLU A 12 -9.76 52.72 10.02
N LYS A 13 -10.85 53.26 10.58
CA LYS A 13 -11.82 52.46 11.35
C LYS A 13 -12.47 51.35 10.51
N ILE A 14 -12.77 51.61 9.23
CA ILE A 14 -13.28 50.59 8.29
C ILE A 14 -12.21 49.55 7.92
N MET A 15 -10.93 49.92 7.83
CA MET A 15 -9.85 48.94 7.58
C MET A 15 -9.53 48.07 8.81
N GLN A 16 -9.71 48.57 10.03
CA GLN A 16 -9.51 47.79 11.25
C GLN A 16 -10.62 46.75 11.49
N SER A 17 -11.87 47.04 11.10
CA SER A 17 -13.04 46.20 11.41
C SER A 17 -13.05 44.82 10.74
N LEU A 18 -12.24 44.61 9.70
CA LEU A 18 -12.09 43.36 8.95
C LEU A 18 -10.87 42.51 9.37
N SER A 19 -10.26 42.82 10.52
CA SER A 19 -9.27 41.93 11.15
C SER A 19 -9.95 40.71 11.78
N ILE A 20 -9.81 39.54 11.15
CA ILE A 20 -10.26 38.27 11.74
C ILE A 20 -9.13 37.73 12.61
N LYS A 21 -9.35 37.74 13.92
CA LYS A 21 -8.57 36.94 14.87
C LYS A 21 -8.92 35.47 14.69
N ALA A 22 -7.93 34.62 14.48
CA ALA A 22 -8.12 33.18 14.40
C ALA A 22 -7.07 32.44 15.25
N ASP A 23 -7.53 31.49 16.06
CA ASP A 23 -6.67 30.53 16.75
C ASP A 23 -5.98 29.61 15.72
N PRO A 24 -4.63 29.52 15.71
CA PRO A 24 -3.90 28.65 14.78
C PRO A 24 -4.34 27.17 14.80
N ARG A 25 -4.94 26.69 15.90
CA ARG A 25 -5.50 25.32 16.01
C ARG A 25 -6.59 25.02 14.97
N TRP A 26 -7.33 26.03 14.50
CA TRP A 26 -8.29 25.84 13.41
C TRP A 26 -7.62 25.38 12.10
N PHE A 27 -6.41 25.84 11.81
CA PHE A 27 -5.69 25.43 10.60
C PHE A 27 -5.24 23.96 10.69
N GLN A 28 -4.84 23.51 11.89
CA GLN A 28 -4.53 22.09 12.13
C GLN A 28 -5.78 21.21 11.94
N ILE A 29 -6.90 21.58 12.57
CA ILE A 29 -8.17 20.84 12.45
C ILE A 29 -8.64 20.78 10.99
N ILE A 30 -8.76 21.94 10.31
CA ILE A 30 -9.25 22.02 8.93
C ILE A 30 -8.35 21.19 7.98
N PHE A 31 -7.02 21.29 8.12
CA PHE A 31 -6.11 20.48 7.32
C PHE A 31 -6.30 18.98 7.58
N GLN A 32 -6.26 18.55 8.84
CA GLN A 32 -6.35 17.13 9.19
C GLN A 32 -7.70 16.54 8.75
N SER A 33 -8.80 17.29 8.89
CA SER A 33 -10.11 16.89 8.37
C SER A 33 -10.12 16.81 6.84
N LEU A 34 -9.55 17.77 6.12
CA LEU A 34 -9.43 17.70 4.65
C LEU A 34 -8.61 16.49 4.20
N PHE A 35 -7.55 16.14 4.93
CA PHE A 35 -6.70 14.99 4.62
C PHE A 35 -7.34 13.65 4.95
N LEU A 36 -8.13 13.58 6.03
CA LEU A 36 -8.93 12.40 6.37
C LEU A 36 -10.07 12.21 5.35
N ILE A 37 -10.72 13.29 4.93
CA ILE A 37 -11.72 13.29 3.85
C ILE A 37 -11.08 12.83 2.52
N TYR A 38 -9.88 13.30 2.19
CA TYR A 38 -9.16 12.86 1.00
C TYR A 38 -8.80 11.36 1.05
N GLY A 39 -8.28 10.88 2.19
CA GLY A 39 -7.97 9.47 2.41
C GLY A 39 -9.20 8.55 2.25
N ILE A 40 -10.31 8.91 2.91
CA ILE A 40 -11.55 8.12 2.88
C ILE A 40 -12.24 8.18 1.51
N PHE A 41 -12.48 9.38 0.96
CA PHE A 41 -13.35 9.55 -0.21
C PHE A 41 -12.63 9.54 -1.56
N ILE A 42 -11.32 9.84 -1.60
CA ILE A 42 -10.54 9.86 -2.85
C ILE A 42 -9.57 8.67 -2.93
N LEU A 43 -8.81 8.40 -1.87
CA LEU A 43 -7.88 7.25 -1.83
C LEU A 43 -8.53 5.91 -1.45
N LYS A 44 -9.83 5.94 -1.05
CA LYS A 44 -10.66 4.78 -0.67
C LYS A 44 -10.03 3.89 0.42
N TRP A 45 -9.53 4.47 1.50
CA TRP A 45 -8.97 3.70 2.61
C TRP A 45 -9.99 2.72 3.22
N GLU A 46 -9.58 1.46 3.41
CA GLU A 46 -10.45 0.37 3.86
C GLU A 46 -10.84 0.39 5.35
N ALA A 47 -10.22 1.24 6.17
CA ALA A 47 -10.43 1.21 7.62
C ALA A 47 -11.90 1.52 7.97
N GLY A 48 -12.55 0.57 8.66
CA GLY A 48 -13.98 0.63 8.94
C GLY A 48 -14.37 1.85 9.78
N TRP A 49 -15.56 2.41 9.48
CA TRP A 49 -16.09 3.60 10.14
C TRP A 49 -16.06 3.55 11.68
N LEU A 50 -16.18 2.35 12.26
CA LEU A 50 -16.10 2.09 13.70
C LEU A 50 -14.74 2.48 14.31
N HIS A 51 -13.62 2.29 13.60
CA HIS A 51 -12.31 2.74 14.05
C HIS A 51 -12.25 4.27 14.17
N TYR A 52 -12.71 4.98 13.14
CA TYR A 52 -12.69 6.45 13.13
C TYR A 52 -13.64 7.05 14.17
N THR A 53 -14.87 6.53 14.29
CA THR A 53 -15.84 7.04 15.27
C THR A 53 -15.36 6.80 16.70
N ILE A 54 -14.83 5.62 17.03
CA ILE A 54 -14.32 5.34 18.38
C ILE A 54 -13.05 6.13 18.69
N SER A 55 -12.14 6.29 17.73
CA SER A 55 -10.94 7.12 17.92
C SER A 55 -11.31 8.58 18.24
N ILE A 56 -12.34 9.12 17.57
CA ILE A 56 -12.84 10.48 17.78
C ILE A 56 -13.65 10.62 19.08
N PHE A 57 -14.73 9.84 19.22
CA PHE A 57 -15.64 9.94 20.36
C PHE A 57 -15.00 9.43 21.65
N GLY A 58 -14.15 8.40 21.62
CA GLY A 58 -13.37 7.94 22.76
C GLY A 58 -12.41 9.03 23.25
N CYS A 59 -11.65 9.66 22.35
CA CYS A 59 -10.78 10.79 22.70
C CYS A 59 -11.57 11.94 23.34
N LEU A 60 -12.70 12.33 22.73
CA LEU A 60 -13.54 13.42 23.22
C LEU A 60 -14.19 13.10 24.58
N ALA A 61 -14.76 11.92 24.75
CA ALA A 61 -15.45 11.51 25.98
C ALA A 61 -14.46 11.33 27.14
N ILE A 62 -13.35 10.62 26.94
CA ILE A 62 -12.34 10.41 27.99
C ILE A 62 -11.73 11.76 28.42
N ASN A 63 -11.44 12.67 27.49
CA ASN A 63 -10.93 14.00 27.83
C ASN A 63 -11.99 14.90 28.48
N TYR A 64 -13.26 14.81 28.08
CA TYR A 64 -14.37 15.54 28.71
C TYR A 64 -14.55 15.11 30.17
N SER A 65 -14.54 13.79 30.43
CA SER A 65 -14.62 13.24 31.78
C SER A 65 -13.40 13.65 32.62
N THR A 66 -12.19 13.54 32.07
CA THR A 66 -10.94 13.93 32.76
C THR A 66 -10.95 15.41 33.16
N GLU A 67 -11.35 16.32 32.26
CA GLU A 67 -11.44 17.75 32.57
C GLU A 67 -12.61 18.08 33.51
N SER A 68 -13.75 17.40 33.40
CA SER A 68 -14.89 17.60 34.31
C SER A 68 -14.59 17.15 35.74
N ILE A 69 -13.90 16.01 35.91
CA ILE A 69 -13.39 15.54 37.21
C ILE A 69 -12.37 16.54 37.78
N LYS A 70 -11.39 16.94 36.97
CA LYS A 70 -10.35 17.92 37.35
C LYS A 70 -10.93 19.28 37.75
N HIS A 71 -12.02 19.72 37.12
CA HIS A 71 -12.74 20.95 37.48
C HIS A 71 -13.87 20.75 38.51
N ARG A 72 -14.06 19.52 39.02
CA ARG A 72 -15.13 19.10 39.95
C ARG A 72 -16.56 19.52 39.52
N LYS A 73 -16.79 19.62 38.21
CA LYS A 73 -18.10 19.97 37.62
C LYS A 73 -18.19 19.52 36.17
N PHE A 74 -19.40 19.20 35.72
CA PHE A 74 -19.67 19.00 34.30
C PHE A 74 -19.39 20.29 33.52
N LEU A 75 -18.54 20.19 32.50
CA LEU A 75 -18.23 21.32 31.63
C LEU A 75 -19.34 21.50 30.56
N PRO A 76 -19.63 22.73 30.11
CA PRO A 76 -20.63 22.96 29.08
C PRO A 76 -20.19 22.33 27.75
N LEU A 77 -21.04 21.43 27.22
CA LEU A 77 -20.81 20.74 25.95
C LEU A 77 -20.78 21.71 24.75
N SER A 78 -21.55 22.80 24.83
CA SER A 78 -21.68 23.83 23.79
C SER A 78 -21.71 25.24 24.40
N GLY A 79 -21.60 26.26 23.55
CA GLY A 79 -21.49 27.68 23.94
C GLY A 79 -20.10 28.27 23.62
N LYS A 80 -19.98 29.61 23.65
CA LYS A 80 -18.82 30.36 23.10
C LYS A 80 -17.44 29.83 23.55
N ASN A 81 -17.32 29.37 24.80
CA ASN A 81 -16.06 28.91 25.38
C ASN A 81 -16.03 27.41 25.73
N GLY A 82 -17.14 26.66 25.60
CA GLY A 82 -17.27 25.31 26.16
C GLY A 82 -16.31 24.29 25.55
N PHE A 83 -16.57 23.89 24.30
CA PHE A 83 -15.70 22.99 23.53
C PHE A 83 -14.26 23.54 23.34
N TYR A 84 -14.07 24.86 23.43
CA TYR A 84 -12.75 25.50 23.36
C TYR A 84 -11.83 25.13 24.53
N ILE A 85 -12.39 24.90 25.72
CA ILE A 85 -11.66 24.50 26.92
C ILE A 85 -11.24 23.02 26.84
N TRP A 86 -12.18 22.11 26.55
CA TRP A 86 -11.95 20.66 26.68
C TRP A 86 -11.73 19.90 25.36
N GLY A 87 -12.30 20.37 24.24
CA GLY A 87 -12.39 19.61 22.99
C GLY A 87 -11.27 19.88 21.97
N PHE A 88 -10.98 21.15 21.67
CA PHE A 88 -10.08 21.52 20.54
C PHE A 88 -8.73 20.81 20.53
N SER A 89 -8.05 20.74 21.68
CA SER A 89 -6.70 20.13 21.75
C SER A 89 -6.73 18.61 21.58
N ILE A 90 -7.78 17.92 22.03
CA ILE A 90 -7.87 16.48 21.86
C ILE A 90 -8.42 16.10 20.48
N PHE A 91 -9.27 16.93 19.87
CA PHE A 91 -9.75 16.69 18.51
C PHE A 91 -8.61 16.61 17.49
N ILE A 92 -7.59 17.48 17.61
CA ILE A 92 -6.36 17.44 16.80
C ILE A 92 -5.59 16.12 17.00
N SER A 93 -5.51 15.63 18.24
CA SER A 93 -4.89 14.34 18.56
C SER A 93 -5.70 13.17 17.99
N ALA A 94 -7.03 13.23 18.06
CA ALA A 94 -7.94 12.20 17.55
C ALA A 94 -7.92 12.11 16.02
N MET A 95 -7.95 13.25 15.31
CA MET A 95 -7.71 13.30 13.87
C MET A 95 -6.36 12.69 13.51
N SER A 96 -5.32 12.97 14.30
CA SER A 96 -3.98 12.38 14.11
C SER A 96 -3.91 10.87 14.36
N LEU A 97 -4.84 10.26 15.13
CA LEU A 97 -4.98 8.80 15.20
C LEU A 97 -5.57 8.27 13.90
N CYS A 98 -6.73 8.80 13.48
CA CYS A 98 -7.44 8.39 12.26
C CYS A 98 -6.62 8.52 10.96
N LEU A 99 -5.59 9.36 10.94
CA LEU A 99 -4.72 9.60 9.78
C LEU A 99 -3.55 8.61 9.65
N LEU A 100 -3.22 7.85 10.70
CA LEU A 100 -1.94 7.12 10.80
C LEU A 100 -2.04 5.72 11.42
N LEU A 101 -3.00 5.49 12.32
CA LEU A 101 -3.23 4.20 12.97
C LEU A 101 -4.17 3.34 12.11
N LYS A 102 -3.87 2.05 11.98
CA LYS A 102 -4.81 1.01 11.54
C LYS A 102 -4.95 -0.06 12.62
N THR A 103 -6.15 -0.59 12.79
CA THR A 103 -6.47 -1.80 13.53
C THR A 103 -7.85 -2.30 13.08
N ASN A 104 -8.06 -3.61 13.10
CA ASN A 104 -9.37 -4.20 12.78
C ASN A 104 -10.29 -4.21 14.02
N HIS A 105 -9.77 -3.82 15.19
CA HIS A 105 -10.45 -3.98 16.47
C HIS A 105 -10.87 -2.66 17.11
N TRP A 106 -12.15 -2.61 17.47
CA TRP A 106 -12.80 -1.44 18.06
C TRP A 106 -12.20 -1.08 19.44
N TYR A 107 -11.87 -2.08 20.26
CA TYR A 107 -11.31 -1.89 21.60
C TYR A 107 -9.86 -1.40 21.55
N ILE A 108 -9.09 -1.77 20.51
CA ILE A 108 -7.73 -1.25 20.27
C ILE A 108 -7.78 0.22 19.86
N SER A 109 -8.80 0.61 19.08
CA SER A 109 -9.07 2.02 18.75
C SER A 109 -9.39 2.84 20.02
N LEU A 110 -10.14 2.26 20.96
CA LEU A 110 -10.45 2.87 22.25
C LEU A 110 -9.22 2.94 23.18
N LEU A 111 -8.36 1.92 23.18
CA LEU A 111 -7.09 1.91 23.92
C LEU A 111 -6.14 3.00 23.41
N ALA A 112 -5.99 3.14 22.09
CA ALA A 112 -5.20 4.23 21.49
C ALA A 112 -5.73 5.61 21.89
N ALA A 113 -7.05 5.80 21.85
CA ALA A 113 -7.70 7.02 22.33
C ALA A 113 -7.44 7.29 23.82
N PHE A 114 -7.55 6.26 24.68
CA PHE A 114 -7.26 6.34 26.11
C PHE A 114 -5.80 6.74 26.36
N LEU A 115 -4.83 6.05 25.76
CA LEU A 115 -3.40 6.36 25.89
C LEU A 115 -3.07 7.77 25.36
N THR A 116 -3.72 8.21 24.27
CA THR A 116 -3.60 9.57 23.75
C THR A 116 -4.18 10.64 24.67
N VAL A 117 -5.25 10.36 25.42
CA VAL A 117 -5.74 11.29 26.45
C VAL A 117 -4.83 11.25 27.68
N VAL A 118 -4.60 10.08 28.26
CA VAL A 118 -3.88 9.87 29.52
C VAL A 118 -2.45 10.41 29.49
N SER A 119 -1.72 10.23 28.38
CA SER A 119 -0.37 10.78 28.19
C SER A 119 -0.31 12.31 28.29
N LYS A 120 -1.40 13.01 27.95
CA LYS A 120 -1.51 14.48 28.11
C LYS A 120 -1.60 14.90 29.57
N TYR A 121 -1.95 14.01 30.50
CA TYR A 121 -2.15 14.36 31.91
C TYR A 121 -1.04 13.83 32.80
N LEU A 122 -0.60 12.57 32.63
CA LEU A 122 0.46 11.98 33.45
C LEU A 122 1.84 12.57 33.15
N PHE A 123 2.22 12.65 31.87
CA PHE A 123 3.60 12.96 31.47
C PHE A 123 3.79 14.47 31.26
N ARG A 124 3.79 15.24 32.36
CA ARG A 124 4.01 16.70 32.36
C ARG A 124 5.21 17.14 33.17
N ILE A 125 5.95 18.11 32.63
CA ILE A 125 6.97 18.89 33.34
C ILE A 125 6.75 20.37 32.97
N ASN A 126 6.75 21.27 33.95
CA ASN A 126 6.62 22.73 33.76
C ASN A 126 5.46 23.15 32.83
N GLN A 127 4.28 22.51 32.97
CA GLN A 127 3.09 22.70 32.13
C GLN A 127 3.24 22.37 30.62
N LYS A 128 4.37 21.79 30.20
CA LYS A 128 4.49 21.06 28.92
C LYS A 128 4.05 19.61 29.05
N HIS A 129 3.73 18.99 27.92
CA HIS A 129 3.65 17.54 27.78
C HIS A 129 5.05 17.03 27.39
N ILE A 130 5.47 15.86 27.89
CA ILE A 130 6.73 15.24 27.45
C ILE A 130 6.54 14.69 26.04
N PHE A 131 5.57 13.79 25.86
CA PHE A 131 5.32 13.10 24.60
C PHE A 131 4.28 13.81 23.73
N ASN A 132 4.41 13.66 22.40
CA ASN A 132 3.32 14.02 21.48
C ASN A 132 2.14 13.04 21.70
N PRO A 133 0.92 13.51 22.02
CA PRO A 133 -0.14 12.63 22.51
C PRO A 133 -0.63 11.56 21.53
N SER A 134 -0.79 11.91 20.26
CA SER A 134 -1.23 10.94 19.24
C SER A 134 -0.10 10.00 18.87
N ALA A 135 1.13 10.50 18.74
CA ALA A 135 2.29 9.64 18.50
C ALA A 135 2.53 8.65 19.67
N PHE A 136 2.31 9.06 20.92
CA PHE A 136 2.40 8.17 22.09
C PHE A 136 1.31 7.09 22.05
N GLY A 137 0.06 7.47 21.83
CA GLY A 137 -1.05 6.52 21.71
C GLY A 137 -0.83 5.51 20.58
N ILE A 138 -0.34 5.95 19.42
CA ILE A 138 0.04 5.08 18.30
C ILE A 138 1.16 4.11 18.71
N VAL A 139 2.33 4.64 19.11
CA VAL A 139 3.53 3.85 19.40
C VAL A 139 3.29 2.81 20.50
N VAL A 140 2.63 3.22 21.59
CA VAL A 140 2.36 2.33 22.72
C VAL A 140 1.26 1.31 22.39
N THR A 141 0.23 1.66 21.62
CA THR A 141 -0.79 0.67 21.21
C THR A 141 -0.20 -0.39 20.28
N VAL A 142 0.60 0.02 19.28
CA VAL A 142 1.29 -0.91 18.37
C VAL A 142 2.20 -1.87 19.16
N PHE A 143 2.99 -1.35 20.09
CA PHE A 143 3.91 -2.16 20.89
C PHE A 143 3.21 -3.08 21.91
N LEU A 144 2.16 -2.62 22.59
CA LEU A 144 1.46 -3.41 23.61
C LEU A 144 0.51 -4.47 23.03
N THR A 145 -0.01 -4.27 21.81
CA THR A 145 -1.05 -5.16 21.27
C THR A 145 -0.58 -6.08 20.13
N GLY A 146 0.38 -5.66 19.30
CA GLY A 146 0.70 -6.31 18.02
C GLY A 146 -0.40 -6.20 16.96
N GLU A 147 -1.66 -6.09 17.37
CA GLU A 147 -2.91 -6.02 16.60
C GLU A 147 -3.28 -4.58 16.13
N ALA A 148 -2.26 -3.70 16.06
CA ALA A 148 -2.33 -2.37 15.45
C ALA A 148 -1.05 -2.07 14.66
N TRP A 149 -1.17 -1.29 13.58
CA TRP A 149 -0.02 -0.92 12.74
C TRP A 149 -0.15 0.47 12.13
N LEU A 150 0.92 0.94 11.47
CA LEU A 150 0.89 2.09 10.59
C LEU A 150 1.07 1.62 9.15
N SER A 151 0.42 2.28 8.18
CA SER A 151 0.48 1.91 6.77
C SER A 151 1.02 3.08 5.94
N PRO A 152 2.36 3.23 5.79
CA PRO A 152 2.96 4.39 5.12
C PRO A 152 2.49 4.57 3.68
N GLY A 153 2.35 3.44 2.97
CA GLY A 153 1.96 3.38 1.56
C GLY A 153 0.54 3.87 1.29
N GLN A 154 -0.35 3.93 2.30
CA GLN A 154 -1.77 4.31 2.11
C GLN A 154 -1.97 5.71 1.49
N TRP A 155 -0.94 6.57 1.58
CA TRP A 155 -0.91 7.91 0.99
C TRP A 155 -0.54 7.92 -0.50
N GLY A 156 0.20 6.91 -0.99
CA GLY A 156 0.91 6.97 -2.27
C GLY A 156 1.99 8.06 -2.31
N THR A 157 2.55 8.28 -3.50
CA THR A 157 3.68 9.21 -3.74
C THR A 157 3.38 10.27 -4.82
N GLY A 158 2.09 10.49 -5.14
CA GLY A 158 1.68 11.42 -6.20
C GLY A 158 2.10 12.88 -5.93
N THR A 159 2.72 13.52 -6.92
CA THR A 159 3.30 14.87 -6.80
C THR A 159 2.29 15.94 -6.36
N VAL A 160 1.02 15.79 -6.75
CA VAL A 160 -0.08 16.68 -6.32
C VAL A 160 -0.31 16.59 -4.81
N LEU A 161 -0.27 15.39 -4.23
CA LEU A 161 -0.39 15.19 -2.79
C LEU A 161 0.83 15.77 -2.06
N MET A 162 2.04 15.52 -2.57
CA MET A 162 3.27 16.11 -2.04
C MET A 162 3.18 17.65 -1.99
N PHE A 163 2.82 18.31 -3.10
CA PHE A 163 2.66 19.76 -3.15
C PHE A 163 1.55 20.26 -2.22
N ALA A 164 0.43 19.53 -2.09
CA ALA A 164 -0.64 19.88 -1.15
C ALA A 164 -0.16 19.81 0.31
N VAL A 165 0.46 18.71 0.75
CA VAL A 165 0.97 18.56 2.12
C VAL A 165 2.02 19.62 2.43
N ILE A 166 2.97 19.87 1.53
CA ILE A 166 4.01 20.88 1.73
C ILE A 166 3.39 22.28 1.82
N THR A 167 2.49 22.65 0.90
CA THR A 167 1.87 23.99 0.88
C THR A 167 1.05 24.25 2.14
N PHE A 168 0.12 23.35 2.48
CA PHE A 168 -0.72 23.53 3.67
C PHE A 168 0.06 23.32 4.98
N GLY A 169 1.01 22.39 5.01
CA GLY A 169 1.90 22.16 6.14
C GLY A 169 2.74 23.39 6.46
N PHE A 170 3.31 24.04 5.43
CA PHE A 170 4.01 25.32 5.58
C PHE A 170 3.08 26.43 6.10
N ILE A 171 1.82 26.50 5.62
CA ILE A 171 0.81 27.43 6.15
C ILE A 171 0.51 27.16 7.63
N VAL A 172 0.26 25.91 8.03
CA VAL A 172 0.01 25.54 9.42
C VAL A 172 1.21 25.92 10.29
N VAL A 173 2.40 25.45 9.92
CA VAL A 173 3.61 25.56 10.74
C VAL A 173 4.12 27.01 10.84
N THR A 174 3.94 27.85 9.82
CA THR A 174 4.21 29.30 9.93
C THR A 174 3.25 29.99 10.90
N ARG A 175 1.96 29.62 10.94
CA ARG A 175 1.01 30.16 11.93
C ARG A 175 1.26 29.68 13.36
N VAL A 176 1.81 28.47 13.52
CA VAL A 176 2.23 27.93 14.82
C VAL A 176 3.65 28.40 15.22
N GLN A 177 4.37 29.12 14.34
CA GLN A 177 5.73 29.64 14.56
C GLN A 177 6.79 28.55 14.84
N LYS A 178 6.66 27.38 14.19
CA LYS A 178 7.51 26.18 14.35
C LYS A 178 8.18 25.72 13.05
N LEU A 179 8.41 26.66 12.12
CA LEU A 179 8.99 26.39 10.81
C LEU A 179 10.44 25.95 10.90
N ASP A 180 11.16 26.47 11.91
CA ASP A 180 12.56 26.13 12.21
C ASP A 180 12.79 24.62 12.40
N VAL A 181 12.01 23.96 13.27
CA VAL A 181 12.17 22.52 13.52
C VAL A 181 11.70 21.66 12.33
N SER A 182 10.66 22.12 11.63
CA SER A 182 10.06 21.37 10.52
C SER A 182 11.00 21.38 9.29
N LEU A 183 11.61 22.52 8.99
CA LEU A 183 12.64 22.63 7.96
C LEU A 183 13.95 21.96 8.38
N ALA A 184 14.39 22.11 9.64
CA ALA A 184 15.60 21.44 10.12
C ALA A 184 15.49 19.91 9.98
N PHE A 185 14.37 19.32 10.42
CA PHE A 185 14.13 17.90 10.22
C PHE A 185 14.08 17.50 8.74
N LEU A 186 13.26 18.19 7.93
CA LEU A 186 13.04 17.79 6.54
C LEU A 186 14.30 17.95 5.68
N LEU A 187 15.03 19.05 5.83
CA LEU A 187 16.26 19.30 5.07
C LEU A 187 17.40 18.37 5.49
N THR A 188 17.55 18.05 6.78
CA THR A 188 18.54 17.05 7.21
C THR A 188 18.16 15.64 6.74
N TYR A 189 16.89 15.23 6.89
CA TYR A 189 16.46 13.89 6.46
C TYR A 189 16.56 13.73 4.93
N ALA A 190 16.10 14.72 4.16
CA ALA A 190 16.24 14.73 2.71
C ALA A 190 17.70 14.85 2.26
N GLY A 191 18.54 15.64 2.94
CA GLY A 191 19.96 15.78 2.62
C GLY A 191 20.74 14.47 2.84
N LEU A 192 20.47 13.76 3.93
CA LEU A 192 21.06 12.44 4.21
C LEU A 192 20.56 11.37 3.23
N LEU A 193 19.26 11.40 2.86
CA LEU A 193 18.73 10.54 1.81
C LEU A 193 19.37 10.85 0.45
N PHE A 194 19.52 12.11 0.07
CA PHE A 194 20.15 12.51 -1.20
C PHE A 194 21.62 12.10 -1.26
N TRP A 195 22.38 12.35 -0.19
CA TRP A 195 23.77 11.90 -0.07
C TRP A 195 23.88 10.37 -0.23
N ARG A 196 23.05 9.60 0.50
CA ARG A 196 23.12 8.13 0.41
C ARG A 196 22.64 7.62 -0.95
N GLN A 197 21.48 8.07 -1.43
CA GLN A 197 20.82 7.50 -2.60
C GLN A 197 21.47 7.98 -3.89
N VAL A 198 21.66 9.29 -4.07
CA VAL A 198 22.10 9.89 -5.33
C VAL A 198 23.62 10.02 -5.40
N ILE A 199 24.30 10.43 -4.32
CA ILE A 199 25.76 10.64 -4.35
C ILE A 199 26.51 9.31 -4.15
N TYR A 200 26.20 8.55 -3.09
CA TYR A 200 26.92 7.32 -2.74
C TYR A 200 26.44 6.10 -3.54
N LEU A 201 25.16 5.73 -3.45
CA LEU A 201 24.62 4.56 -4.16
C LEU A 201 24.50 4.79 -5.67
N GLN A 202 24.41 6.05 -6.12
CA GLN A 202 24.17 6.45 -7.51
C GLN A 202 22.83 5.95 -8.09
N TRP A 203 21.79 5.83 -7.24
CA TRP A 203 20.42 5.71 -7.72
C TRP A 203 19.99 6.97 -8.47
N PRO A 204 19.20 6.86 -9.55
CA PRO A 204 18.64 8.01 -10.25
C PRO A 204 17.70 8.85 -9.36
N LEU A 205 17.51 10.12 -9.75
CA LEU A 205 16.86 11.14 -8.92
C LEU A 205 15.38 10.83 -8.61
N ASP A 206 14.71 10.06 -9.45
CA ASP A 206 13.34 9.56 -9.25
C ASP A 206 13.20 8.70 -7.98
N PHE A 207 14.18 7.85 -7.68
CA PHE A 207 14.27 7.06 -6.44
C PHE A 207 14.26 7.98 -5.20
N PHE A 208 15.00 9.08 -5.27
CA PHE A 208 15.09 10.07 -4.20
C PHE A 208 13.78 10.87 -4.05
N ILE A 209 13.22 11.37 -5.14
CA ILE A 209 11.94 12.09 -5.12
C ILE A 209 10.83 11.19 -4.53
N HIS A 210 10.72 9.93 -4.99
CA HIS A 210 9.76 8.97 -4.44
C HIS A 210 9.93 8.74 -2.93
N SER A 211 11.18 8.74 -2.43
CA SER A 211 11.47 8.62 -0.98
C SER A 211 10.92 9.82 -0.18
N VAL A 212 11.18 11.05 -0.63
CA VAL A 212 10.80 12.27 0.10
C VAL A 212 9.34 12.71 -0.12
N SER A 213 8.69 12.24 -1.19
CA SER A 213 7.27 12.48 -1.47
C SER A 213 6.31 11.64 -0.61
N THR A 214 6.81 10.76 0.27
CA THR A 214 5.97 9.88 1.09
C THR A 214 5.08 10.66 2.07
N GLY A 215 3.76 10.47 2.00
CA GLY A 215 2.79 11.24 2.79
C GLY A 215 2.98 11.13 4.30
N SER A 216 3.43 9.97 4.80
CA SER A 216 3.75 9.75 6.21
C SER A 216 4.91 10.63 6.73
N LEU A 217 5.98 10.78 5.95
CA LEU A 217 7.13 11.64 6.27
C LEU A 217 6.71 13.10 6.35
N LEU A 218 5.92 13.55 5.37
CA LEU A 218 5.46 14.94 5.29
C LEU A 218 4.46 15.26 6.42
N LEU A 219 3.53 14.35 6.74
CA LEU A 219 2.60 14.53 7.85
C LEU A 219 3.31 14.54 9.21
N PHE A 220 4.29 13.65 9.43
CA PHE A 220 5.15 13.72 10.61
C PHE A 220 5.84 15.08 10.73
N THR A 221 6.45 15.55 9.63
CA THR A 221 7.19 16.81 9.55
C THR A 221 6.32 18.01 9.93
N PHE A 222 5.12 18.13 9.37
CA PHE A 222 4.29 19.33 9.55
C PHE A 222 3.31 19.25 10.72
N PHE A 223 3.03 18.07 11.30
CA PHE A 223 1.99 17.91 12.34
C PHE A 223 2.42 17.19 13.62
N MET A 224 3.54 16.45 13.63
CA MET A 224 4.00 15.74 14.83
C MET A 224 5.23 16.38 15.47
N ILE A 225 6.31 16.54 14.70
CA ILE A 225 7.55 17.18 15.19
C ILE A 225 7.42 18.71 15.30
N SER A 226 6.36 19.29 14.74
CA SER A 226 6.05 20.72 14.82
C SER A 226 5.25 21.12 16.08
N ASP A 227 4.83 20.17 16.94
CA ASP A 227 3.96 20.45 18.08
C ASP A 227 4.63 21.44 19.07
N PRO A 228 4.03 22.61 19.34
CA PRO A 228 4.61 23.61 20.22
C PRO A 228 4.69 23.20 21.70
N ARG A 229 3.95 22.18 22.14
CA ARG A 229 3.92 21.70 23.53
C ARG A 229 4.99 20.66 23.85
N THR A 230 5.60 20.04 22.84
CA THR A 230 6.59 18.95 22.99
C THR A 230 7.93 19.25 22.31
N THR A 231 8.04 20.33 21.54
CA THR A 231 9.32 20.82 20.97
C THR A 231 10.07 21.73 21.94
N PRO A 232 11.42 21.81 21.89
CA PRO A 232 12.20 22.79 22.65
C PRO A 232 11.72 24.25 22.48
N ASN A 233 11.83 25.04 23.54
CA ASN A 233 11.45 26.46 23.55
C ASN A 233 12.43 27.30 22.72
N HIS A 234 13.73 27.22 23.02
CA HIS A 234 14.77 28.02 22.37
C HIS A 234 14.96 27.60 20.89
N PRO A 235 14.97 28.53 19.92
CA PRO A 235 14.94 28.20 18.49
C PRO A 235 16.16 27.40 18.03
N ALA A 236 17.38 27.79 18.43
CA ALA A 236 18.60 27.04 18.06
C ALA A 236 18.57 25.60 18.59
N ALA A 237 18.08 25.40 19.83
CA ALA A 237 17.93 24.07 20.41
C ALA A 237 16.85 23.24 19.69
N ARG A 238 15.82 23.90 19.15
CA ARG A 238 14.76 23.28 18.34
C ARG A 238 15.23 22.86 16.95
N ILE A 239 16.15 23.63 16.35
CA ILE A 239 16.83 23.27 15.09
C ILE A 239 17.72 22.05 15.33
N VAL A 240 18.60 22.09 16.34
CA VAL A 240 19.46 20.94 16.73
C VAL A 240 18.62 19.69 17.00
N TRP A 241 17.52 19.82 17.74
CA TRP A 241 16.55 18.75 17.96
C TRP A 241 15.98 18.17 16.66
N GLY A 242 15.54 19.01 15.72
CA GLY A 242 15.05 18.56 14.40
C GLY A 242 16.11 17.77 13.62
N MET A 243 17.36 18.25 13.62
CA MET A 243 18.48 17.57 12.96
C MET A 243 18.82 16.23 13.63
N LEU A 244 18.82 16.15 14.98
CA LEU A 244 19.08 14.90 15.71
C LEU A 244 18.02 13.84 15.44
N ILE A 245 16.73 14.20 15.47
CA ILE A 245 15.63 13.29 15.15
C ILE A 245 15.72 12.83 13.68
N ALA A 246 16.08 13.71 12.75
CA ALA A 246 16.31 13.37 11.35
C ALA A 246 17.46 12.37 11.18
N SER A 247 18.63 12.65 11.75
CA SER A 247 19.82 11.79 11.64
C SER A 247 19.59 10.40 12.24
N ALA A 248 18.95 10.31 13.41
CA ALA A 248 18.63 9.03 14.04
C ALA A 248 17.55 8.25 13.27
N ALA A 249 16.50 8.93 12.80
CA ALA A 249 15.46 8.29 11.99
C ALA A 249 16.01 7.80 10.64
N PHE A 250 16.93 8.55 10.02
CA PHE A 250 17.65 8.17 8.81
C PHE A 250 18.56 6.96 9.08
N TYR A 251 19.33 6.94 10.17
CA TYR A 251 20.18 5.80 10.49
C TYR A 251 19.35 4.50 10.63
N LEU A 252 18.23 4.56 11.34
CA LEU A 252 17.35 3.41 11.55
C LEU A 252 16.65 2.93 10.27
N SER A 253 16.30 3.83 9.34
CA SER A 253 15.66 3.43 8.07
C SER A 253 16.68 3.00 7.01
N ALA A 254 17.84 3.65 6.95
CA ALA A 254 18.87 3.39 5.95
C ALA A 254 19.69 2.13 6.24
N PHE A 255 20.09 1.91 7.49
CA PHE A 255 21.03 0.83 7.87
C PHE A 255 20.37 -0.28 8.67
N GLN A 256 19.40 0.04 9.55
CA GLN A 256 18.69 -0.95 10.39
C GLN A 256 17.36 -1.44 9.78
N TRP A 257 17.01 -0.96 8.58
CA TRP A 257 15.83 -1.35 7.79
C TRP A 257 14.51 -1.29 8.56
N LYS A 258 14.39 -0.35 9.51
CA LYS A 258 13.17 -0.12 10.28
C LYS A 258 12.25 0.88 9.56
N TYR A 259 10.95 0.70 9.73
CA TYR A 259 9.91 1.53 9.13
C TYR A 259 9.23 2.42 10.18
N ASN A 260 8.62 3.54 9.75
CA ASN A 260 8.05 4.57 10.63
C ASN A 260 9.05 5.26 11.60
N THR A 261 10.36 5.21 11.29
CA THR A 261 11.45 5.66 12.19
C THR A 261 11.33 7.10 12.74
N PRO A 262 10.77 8.10 12.04
CA PRO A 262 10.60 9.43 12.64
C PRO A 262 9.63 9.42 13.84
N ILE A 263 8.55 8.62 13.78
CA ILE A 263 7.54 8.53 14.84
C ILE A 263 8.11 7.80 16.07
N TRP A 264 8.83 6.69 15.86
CA TRP A 264 9.54 5.99 16.95
C TRP A 264 10.56 6.91 17.63
N MET A 265 11.41 7.61 16.85
CA MET A 265 12.42 8.50 17.41
C MET A 265 11.82 9.69 18.16
N LEU A 266 10.70 10.26 17.69
CA LEU A 266 10.02 11.36 18.39
C LEU A 266 9.56 10.94 19.79
N ILE A 267 9.14 9.69 20.00
CA ILE A 267 8.72 9.19 21.31
C ILE A 267 9.93 8.78 22.17
N VAL A 268 10.87 8.02 21.63
CA VAL A 268 12.07 7.56 22.36
C VAL A 268 12.90 8.73 22.89
N ALA A 269 13.08 9.78 22.09
CA ALA A 269 13.89 10.93 22.49
C ALA A 269 13.13 11.97 23.34
N ALA A 270 11.78 11.95 23.38
CA ALA A 270 10.97 13.01 24.03
C ALA A 270 11.39 13.37 25.48
N PRO A 271 11.80 12.42 26.35
CA PRO A 271 12.28 12.73 27.71
C PRO A 271 13.51 13.65 27.76
N LEU A 272 14.24 13.83 26.65
CA LEU A 272 15.36 14.77 26.55
C LEU A 272 14.92 16.23 26.40
N VAL A 273 13.71 16.52 25.88
CA VAL A 273 13.25 17.91 25.66
C VAL A 273 13.18 18.72 26.95
N PRO A 274 12.67 18.20 28.09
CA PRO A 274 12.76 18.88 29.39
C PRO A 274 14.18 19.17 29.87
N VAL A 275 15.17 18.36 29.47
CA VAL A 275 16.60 18.60 29.79
C VAL A 275 17.14 19.72 28.89
N ILE A 276 16.85 19.67 27.59
CA ILE A 276 17.20 20.70 26.62
C ILE A 276 16.59 22.06 27.00
N ASP A 277 15.35 22.11 27.47
CA ASP A 277 14.68 23.34 27.95
C ASP A 277 15.28 23.89 29.26
N ARG A 278 15.97 23.07 30.07
CA ARG A 278 16.73 23.54 31.24
C ARG A 278 18.07 24.17 30.84
N LEU A 279 18.76 23.57 29.87
CA LEU A 279 20.03 24.06 29.34
C LEU A 279 19.84 25.34 28.50
N PHE A 280 18.88 25.31 27.57
CA PHE A 280 18.59 26.42 26.64
C PHE A 280 17.30 27.15 27.04
N LYS A 281 17.43 28.08 27.99
CA LYS A 281 16.34 28.94 28.45
C LYS A 281 15.69 29.67 27.27
N GLY A 282 14.38 29.53 27.10
CA GLY A 282 13.61 30.17 26.04
C GLY A 282 12.16 30.42 26.46
N LYS A 283 11.50 31.40 25.83
CA LYS A 283 10.10 31.73 26.14
C LYS A 283 9.18 30.55 25.82
N THR A 284 8.32 30.19 26.77
CA THR A 284 7.30 29.13 26.59
C THR A 284 6.29 29.55 25.52
N PHE A 285 5.92 28.63 24.63
CA PHE A 285 4.93 28.92 23.60
C PHE A 285 3.53 29.16 24.19
N GLN A 286 2.87 30.22 23.71
CA GLN A 286 1.47 30.54 24.00
C GLN A 286 0.71 30.68 22.67
N TRP A 287 -0.54 30.20 22.63
CA TRP A 287 -1.41 30.38 21.46
C TRP A 287 -1.87 31.84 21.40
N THR A 288 -1.18 32.65 20.62
CA THR A 288 -1.56 34.05 20.36
C THR A 288 -2.49 34.16 19.16
N GLU A 289 -3.51 35.02 19.26
CA GLU A 289 -4.45 35.25 18.17
C GLU A 289 -3.78 36.03 17.02
N THR A 290 -3.47 35.35 15.91
CA THR A 290 -2.98 36.06 14.73
C THR A 290 -4.11 36.81 14.02
N ASN A 291 -3.93 38.12 13.81
CA ASN A 291 -4.79 38.94 12.97
C ASN A 291 -4.61 38.55 11.49
N LEU A 292 -5.61 37.91 10.86
CA LEU A 292 -5.64 37.77 9.40
C LEU A 292 -6.00 39.12 8.77
N GLN A 293 -4.97 39.85 8.30
CA GLN A 293 -5.17 40.94 7.36
C GLN A 293 -5.36 40.39 5.94
N PHE A 294 -6.58 40.48 5.40
CA PHE A 294 -6.91 40.08 4.02
C PHE A 294 -6.38 41.05 2.94
N ARG A 295 -5.11 41.48 3.04
CA ARG A 295 -4.43 42.31 2.02
C ARG A 295 -4.16 41.57 0.70
N PHE A 296 -4.37 40.24 0.66
CA PHE A 296 -3.92 39.38 -0.44
C PHE A 296 -4.75 39.51 -1.73
N ILE A 297 -6.06 39.79 -1.64
CA ILE A 297 -6.95 39.79 -2.81
C ILE A 297 -6.81 41.06 -3.67
N LEU A 298 -6.55 42.22 -3.05
CA LEU A 298 -6.46 43.50 -3.76
C LEU A 298 -5.07 43.81 -4.34
N LYS A 299 -4.00 43.13 -3.90
CA LYS A 299 -2.62 43.38 -4.39
C LYS A 299 -2.25 42.65 -5.69
N ILE A 300 -3.14 41.82 -6.25
CA ILE A 300 -2.89 41.12 -7.53
C ILE A 300 -2.84 42.11 -8.70
N LYS A 301 -3.54 43.26 -8.62
CA LYS A 301 -3.61 44.27 -9.68
C LYS A 301 -2.32 45.07 -9.92
N SER A 302 -1.27 44.92 -9.10
CA SER A 302 -0.05 45.73 -9.17
C SER A 302 1.26 44.93 -9.32
N ILE A 303 1.20 43.65 -9.73
CA ILE A 303 2.38 42.86 -10.10
C ILE A 303 2.37 42.63 -11.62
N VAL A 304 2.52 43.74 -12.36
CA VAL A 304 2.65 43.75 -13.82
C VAL A 304 4.07 44.13 -14.17
N MET A 305 4.90 43.15 -14.55
CA MET A 305 5.95 43.32 -15.56
C MET A 305 6.57 42.00 -16.03
N ARG A 306 6.94 41.98 -17.32
CA ARG A 306 7.80 41.01 -18.04
C ARG A 306 7.31 39.53 -18.06
N PRO A 307 6.45 39.15 -19.02
CA PRO A 307 5.99 37.77 -19.20
C PRO A 307 6.99 36.83 -19.91
N PHE A 308 8.06 37.37 -20.52
CA PHE A 308 8.91 36.64 -21.47
C PHE A 308 9.67 35.46 -20.82
N MET A 309 10.32 35.69 -19.68
CA MET A 309 11.10 34.66 -18.95
C MET A 309 10.24 33.50 -18.42
N LYS A 310 8.93 33.71 -18.21
CA LYS A 310 8.04 32.64 -17.75
C LYS A 310 7.67 31.67 -18.87
N LYS A 311 7.55 32.15 -20.10
CA LYS A 311 7.30 31.28 -21.27
C LYS A 311 8.52 30.43 -21.59
N THR A 312 9.74 30.99 -21.56
CA THR A 312 10.96 30.20 -21.78
C THR A 312 11.22 29.20 -20.66
N ALA A 313 11.05 29.57 -19.38
CA ALA A 313 11.18 28.64 -18.26
C ALA A 313 10.14 27.50 -18.32
N ALA A 314 8.88 27.80 -18.65
CA ALA A 314 7.85 26.77 -18.82
C ALA A 314 8.12 25.88 -20.04
N LEU A 315 8.61 26.43 -21.15
CA LEU A 315 8.95 25.66 -22.36
C LEU A 315 10.17 24.76 -22.12
N LEU A 316 11.21 25.24 -21.43
CA LEU A 316 12.36 24.41 -21.04
C LEU A 316 11.94 23.29 -20.09
N MET A 317 11.03 23.55 -19.15
CA MET A 317 10.48 22.53 -18.25
C MET A 317 9.59 21.52 -19.00
N LEU A 318 8.90 21.93 -20.06
CA LEU A 318 8.10 21.06 -20.93
C LEU A 318 8.98 20.20 -21.84
N VAL A 319 10.03 20.76 -22.44
CA VAL A 319 11.01 20.05 -23.27
C VAL A 319 11.82 19.05 -22.43
N ALA A 320 12.18 19.40 -21.19
CA ALA A 320 12.79 18.48 -20.23
C ALA A 320 11.86 17.32 -19.77
N MET A 321 10.56 17.37 -20.11
CA MET A 321 9.61 16.26 -19.87
C MET A 321 9.43 15.32 -21.06
N LEU A 322 10.13 15.53 -22.19
CA LEU A 322 10.14 14.64 -23.36
C LEU A 322 11.12 13.47 -23.18
N SER A 323 10.93 12.68 -22.11
CA SER A 323 11.66 11.43 -21.92
C SER A 323 11.18 10.37 -22.92
N HIS A 324 12.08 9.82 -23.73
CA HIS A 324 11.80 8.62 -24.52
C HIS A 324 11.64 7.39 -23.60
N GLU A 325 10.90 6.39 -24.05
CA GLU A 325 10.59 5.22 -23.22
C GLU A 325 11.69 4.15 -23.24
N ALA A 326 11.87 3.52 -22.08
CA ALA A 326 12.66 2.30 -21.88
C ALA A 326 11.94 1.43 -20.81
N TRP A 327 12.06 0.12 -20.93
CA TRP A 327 11.03 -0.83 -20.48
C TRP A 327 11.58 -2.01 -19.65
N ALA A 328 10.73 -2.79 -18.92
CA ALA A 328 11.16 -3.21 -17.57
C ALA A 328 10.51 -4.42 -16.79
N PHE A 329 11.29 -5.46 -16.39
CA PHE A 329 10.95 -6.69 -15.59
C PHE A 329 11.62 -6.80 -14.17
N CYS A 330 11.47 -7.88 -13.39
CA CYS A 330 11.96 -8.08 -12.01
C CYS A 330 13.35 -8.71 -11.81
N GLY A 331 13.87 -9.54 -12.73
CA GLY A 331 15.16 -10.25 -12.57
C GLY A 331 16.04 -10.14 -13.82
N PHE A 332 17.36 -10.27 -13.69
CA PHE A 332 18.25 -10.04 -14.82
C PHE A 332 18.53 -11.36 -15.57
N TYR A 333 18.21 -11.39 -16.87
CA TYR A 333 18.54 -12.47 -17.80
C TYR A 333 19.81 -12.09 -18.56
N VAL A 334 20.76 -13.00 -18.71
CA VAL A 334 21.95 -12.79 -19.54
C VAL A 334 22.05 -13.87 -20.61
N ALA A 335 22.36 -13.47 -21.84
CA ALA A 335 22.37 -14.31 -23.04
C ALA A 335 23.75 -14.31 -23.71
N ARG A 336 24.10 -15.38 -24.43
CA ARG A 336 25.31 -15.42 -25.28
C ARG A 336 25.05 -14.92 -26.71
N ALA A 337 23.89 -15.26 -27.29
CA ALA A 337 23.44 -14.80 -28.60
C ALA A 337 22.66 -13.46 -28.54
N ASP A 338 22.61 -12.72 -29.66
CA ASP A 338 21.97 -11.40 -29.79
C ASP A 338 20.43 -11.43 -29.86
N GLY A 339 19.80 -12.38 -29.16
CA GLY A 339 18.34 -12.47 -29.05
C GLY A 339 17.81 -11.63 -27.88
N ALA A 340 16.90 -10.70 -28.16
CA ALA A 340 16.15 -9.99 -27.12
C ALA A 340 15.22 -10.96 -26.37
N LEU A 341 15.69 -11.50 -25.24
CA LEU A 341 14.97 -12.43 -24.37
C LEU A 341 13.75 -11.77 -23.73
N LYS A 342 12.57 -12.40 -23.79
CA LYS A 342 11.30 -11.76 -23.35
C LYS A 342 10.59 -12.59 -22.30
N ASN A 343 10.30 -11.97 -21.15
CA ASN A 343 9.33 -12.45 -20.18
C ASN A 343 7.95 -11.82 -20.47
N LYS A 344 6.87 -12.51 -20.12
CA LYS A 344 5.49 -11.99 -20.21
C LYS A 344 4.77 -11.89 -18.87
N THR A 345 5.01 -12.80 -17.93
CA THR A 345 4.32 -12.83 -16.64
C THR A 345 5.20 -13.48 -15.59
N SER A 346 5.35 -12.82 -14.45
CA SER A 346 6.23 -13.26 -13.37
C SER A 346 5.40 -13.74 -12.19
N GLN A 347 5.73 -14.89 -11.60
CA GLN A 347 5.03 -15.37 -10.41
C GLN A 347 6.03 -15.69 -9.29
N VAL A 348 5.76 -15.15 -8.10
CA VAL A 348 6.64 -15.28 -6.93
C VAL A 348 5.82 -15.72 -5.72
N ILE A 349 6.26 -16.77 -5.03
CA ILE A 349 5.78 -17.11 -3.69
C ILE A 349 6.72 -16.47 -2.68
N LEU A 350 6.18 -15.76 -1.69
CA LEU A 350 6.92 -14.96 -0.72
C LEU A 350 6.46 -15.28 0.71
N VAL A 351 7.11 -16.25 1.35
CA VAL A 351 6.81 -16.65 2.73
C VAL A 351 7.66 -15.82 3.70
N ARG A 352 7.03 -15.27 4.74
CA ARG A 352 7.71 -14.44 5.75
C ARG A 352 7.18 -14.70 7.16
N ASP A 353 8.10 -14.96 8.07
CA ASP A 353 7.86 -14.95 9.52
C ASP A 353 9.14 -14.48 10.25
N GLY A 354 8.98 -13.69 11.31
CA GLY A 354 10.08 -13.01 12.00
C GLY A 354 11.07 -12.30 11.06
N ASN A 355 12.33 -12.76 11.07
CA ASN A 355 13.40 -12.33 10.16
C ASN A 355 13.62 -13.27 8.96
N LYS A 356 12.87 -14.37 8.85
CA LYS A 356 13.12 -15.46 7.92
C LYS A 356 12.22 -15.34 6.70
N THR A 357 12.81 -15.40 5.51
CA THR A 357 12.09 -15.33 4.23
C THR A 357 12.35 -16.59 3.42
N VAL A 358 11.32 -17.07 2.73
CA VAL A 358 11.46 -17.99 1.60
C VAL A 358 10.87 -17.34 0.35
N ILE A 359 11.63 -17.32 -0.73
CA ILE A 359 11.18 -16.83 -2.05
C ILE A 359 11.21 -18.00 -3.03
N THR A 360 10.08 -18.32 -3.65
CA THR A 360 10.03 -19.22 -4.82
C THR A 360 9.77 -18.38 -6.07
N MET A 361 10.57 -18.53 -7.11
CA MET A 361 10.45 -17.78 -8.36
C MET A 361 10.12 -18.73 -9.51
N SER A 362 9.01 -18.45 -10.21
CA SER A 362 8.62 -19.12 -11.46
C SER A 362 8.81 -18.16 -12.64
N ASN A 363 9.48 -18.64 -13.68
CA ASN A 363 9.98 -17.86 -14.80
C ASN A 363 9.38 -18.35 -16.14
N ASP A 364 8.44 -17.60 -16.74
CA ASP A 364 7.98 -17.82 -18.13
C ASP A 364 9.02 -17.25 -19.12
N TYR A 365 10.09 -18.01 -19.34
CA TYR A 365 11.19 -17.66 -20.23
C TYR A 365 10.89 -17.99 -21.70
N LYS A 366 11.31 -17.10 -22.63
CA LYS A 366 11.24 -17.33 -24.08
C LYS A 366 12.58 -17.04 -24.76
N GLY A 367 13.18 -18.10 -25.29
CA GLY A 367 14.47 -18.15 -25.99
C GLY A 367 15.05 -19.57 -25.94
N ASP A 368 16.33 -19.75 -26.32
CA ASP A 368 17.03 -21.03 -26.11
C ASP A 368 17.66 -21.11 -24.71
N ALA A 369 17.41 -22.21 -24.00
CA ALA A 369 17.90 -22.42 -22.64
C ALA A 369 19.42 -22.62 -22.54
N ARG A 370 20.11 -22.90 -23.66
CA ARG A 370 21.56 -23.15 -23.72
C ARG A 370 22.43 -21.95 -23.32
N ASP A 371 21.91 -20.74 -23.56
CA ASP A 371 22.66 -19.49 -23.51
C ASP A 371 22.36 -18.63 -22.27
N PHE A 372 21.60 -19.16 -21.31
CA PHE A 372 20.95 -18.38 -20.24
C PHE A 372 21.67 -18.47 -18.88
N ALA A 373 21.81 -17.31 -18.21
CA ALA A 373 21.99 -17.21 -16.77
C ALA A 373 20.94 -16.27 -16.14
N LEU A 374 20.37 -16.68 -15.00
CA LEU A 374 19.51 -15.86 -14.13
C LEU A 374 20.37 -15.18 -13.05
N VAL A 375 20.18 -13.88 -12.83
CA VAL A 375 20.86 -13.15 -11.75
C VAL A 375 19.84 -12.54 -10.80
N VAL A 376 19.90 -12.93 -9.52
CA VAL A 376 18.98 -12.50 -8.46
C VAL A 376 19.76 -11.88 -7.28
N PRO A 377 19.43 -10.65 -6.82
CA PRO A 377 19.98 -10.09 -5.60
C PRO A 377 19.41 -10.77 -4.36
N VAL A 378 20.29 -11.22 -3.48
CA VAL A 378 19.94 -11.82 -2.19
C VAL A 378 20.62 -11.04 -1.05
N PRO A 379 19.97 -10.87 0.11
CA PRO A 379 20.49 -10.01 1.17
C PRO A 379 21.64 -10.64 1.98
N VAL A 380 21.93 -11.92 1.77
CA VAL A 380 22.97 -12.73 2.44
C VAL A 380 23.54 -13.76 1.45
N VAL A 381 24.68 -14.36 1.78
CA VAL A 381 25.21 -15.54 1.06
C VAL A 381 24.33 -16.75 1.38
N LEU A 382 23.86 -17.48 0.34
CA LEU A 382 23.08 -18.71 0.50
C LEU A 382 24.00 -19.94 0.62
N LYS A 383 23.52 -21.00 1.29
CA LYS A 383 24.17 -22.33 1.29
C LYS A 383 23.36 -23.30 0.44
N LYS A 384 23.95 -24.45 0.03
CA LYS A 384 23.22 -25.50 -0.72
C LYS A 384 21.92 -25.93 -0.01
N SER A 385 21.96 -25.99 1.32
CA SER A 385 20.83 -26.31 2.21
C SER A 385 19.67 -25.30 2.19
N ASP A 386 19.87 -24.10 1.64
CA ASP A 386 18.89 -23.02 1.56
C ASP A 386 18.26 -22.87 0.17
N ILE A 387 18.66 -23.72 -0.79
CA ILE A 387 18.19 -23.69 -2.17
C ILE A 387 17.55 -25.05 -2.48
N LYS A 388 16.32 -25.03 -3.03
CA LYS A 388 15.65 -26.24 -3.53
C LYS A 388 14.90 -25.93 -4.82
N VAL A 389 14.69 -26.95 -5.65
CA VAL A 389 13.74 -26.91 -6.77
C VAL A 389 12.41 -27.49 -6.28
N VAL A 390 11.28 -26.98 -6.79
CA VAL A 390 9.92 -27.42 -6.44
C VAL A 390 9.12 -27.83 -7.68
N ASP A 391 7.95 -28.45 -7.50
CA ASP A 391 6.98 -28.60 -8.59
C ASP A 391 6.59 -27.24 -9.20
N ALA A 392 6.34 -27.21 -10.51
CA ALA A 392 5.74 -26.05 -11.17
C ALA A 392 4.25 -25.90 -10.82
N GLY A 393 3.56 -27.03 -10.59
CA GLY A 393 2.14 -27.08 -10.28
C GLY A 393 1.72 -26.33 -9.02
N ILE A 394 2.59 -26.09 -8.03
CA ILE A 394 2.24 -25.27 -6.85
C ILE A 394 1.78 -23.87 -7.24
N PHE A 395 2.38 -23.26 -8.27
CA PHE A 395 1.95 -21.97 -8.79
C PHE A 395 0.57 -22.04 -9.44
N GLN A 396 0.27 -23.13 -10.14
CA GLN A 396 -1.04 -23.34 -10.74
C GLN A 396 -2.12 -23.57 -9.67
N ARG A 397 -1.86 -24.43 -8.67
CA ARG A 397 -2.79 -24.72 -7.56
C ARG A 397 -3.07 -23.45 -6.73
N LEU A 398 -2.05 -22.68 -6.39
CA LEU A 398 -2.23 -21.38 -5.74
C LEU A 398 -2.95 -20.36 -6.63
N ASN A 399 -2.65 -20.31 -7.93
CA ASN A 399 -3.32 -19.42 -8.86
C ASN A 399 -4.82 -19.73 -8.99
N ASP A 400 -5.18 -20.99 -9.25
CA ASP A 400 -6.56 -21.40 -9.48
C ASP A 400 -7.46 -21.17 -8.26
N TYR A 401 -6.91 -21.34 -7.07
CA TYR A 401 -7.59 -21.07 -5.82
C TYR A 401 -7.83 -19.57 -5.54
N SER A 402 -6.84 -18.73 -5.84
CA SER A 402 -6.79 -17.32 -5.43
C SER A 402 -7.11 -16.31 -6.52
N LYS A 403 -7.24 -16.73 -7.79
CA LYS A 403 -7.48 -15.83 -8.93
C LYS A 403 -8.82 -15.09 -8.80
N PRO A 404 -8.91 -13.86 -9.34
CA PRO A 404 -10.16 -13.19 -9.62
C PRO A 404 -11.16 -14.13 -10.32
N ARG A 405 -12.41 -14.13 -9.86
CA ARG A 405 -13.42 -15.08 -10.33
C ARG A 405 -14.79 -14.48 -10.60
N LEU A 406 -15.54 -15.15 -11.47
CA LEU A 406 -16.97 -14.93 -11.67
C LEU A 406 -17.75 -15.86 -10.74
N VAL A 407 -18.89 -15.40 -10.23
CA VAL A 407 -19.79 -16.15 -9.35
C VAL A 407 -21.18 -16.09 -9.94
N GLU A 408 -21.80 -17.25 -10.13
CA GLU A 408 -23.10 -17.39 -10.77
C GLU A 408 -24.19 -17.60 -9.71
N TYR A 409 -25.26 -16.80 -9.77
CA TYR A 409 -26.51 -17.04 -9.05
C TYR A 409 -27.66 -17.23 -10.03
N TYR A 410 -28.73 -17.86 -9.57
CA TYR A 410 -29.93 -18.14 -10.36
C TYR A 410 -31.15 -17.55 -9.67
N ASP A 411 -31.91 -16.71 -10.37
CA ASP A 411 -33.19 -16.22 -9.85
C ASP A 411 -34.20 -17.40 -9.80
N GLN A 412 -34.95 -17.52 -8.70
CA GLN A 412 -36.06 -18.49 -8.63
C GLN A 412 -37.28 -17.93 -9.38
N ASN A 413 -38.01 -18.76 -10.12
CA ASN A 413 -39.22 -18.31 -10.82
C ASN A 413 -40.30 -17.91 -9.79
N PRO A 414 -40.75 -16.64 -9.76
CA PRO A 414 -41.66 -16.12 -8.74
C PRO A 414 -43.12 -16.56 -8.92
N CYS A 415 -43.43 -17.25 -10.03
CA CYS A 415 -44.71 -17.89 -10.34
C CYS A 415 -44.69 -19.41 -10.08
N ALA A 416 -43.54 -20.01 -9.71
CA ALA A 416 -43.44 -21.45 -9.47
C ALA A 416 -44.02 -21.87 -8.10
N PRO A 417 -44.74 -23.01 -8.01
CA PRO A 417 -45.25 -23.54 -6.74
C PRO A 417 -44.12 -24.19 -5.91
N TYR A 418 -44.08 -23.85 -4.62
CA TYR A 418 -43.06 -24.34 -3.69
C TYR A 418 -43.29 -25.81 -3.32
N ARG A 419 -42.57 -26.74 -3.98
CA ARG A 419 -42.47 -28.13 -3.55
C ARG A 419 -41.32 -28.31 -2.57
N LYS A 420 -41.57 -28.96 -1.43
CA LYS A 420 -40.52 -29.47 -0.55
C LYS A 420 -39.71 -30.54 -1.30
N ALA A 421 -38.40 -30.54 -1.11
CA ALA A 421 -37.50 -31.54 -1.66
C ALA A 421 -36.79 -32.27 -0.51
N GLU A 422 -37.27 -33.46 -0.21
CA GLU A 422 -36.53 -34.51 0.49
C GLU A 422 -36.20 -35.62 -0.54
N ASP A 423 -35.32 -36.57 -0.20
CA ASP A 423 -34.94 -37.73 -1.03
C ASP A 423 -34.27 -37.47 -2.39
N ALA A 424 -33.06 -36.90 -2.38
CA ALA A 424 -32.17 -36.85 -3.56
C ALA A 424 -30.66 -37.03 -3.27
N VAL A 425 -30.26 -37.49 -2.07
CA VAL A 425 -28.83 -37.56 -1.64
C VAL A 425 -28.41 -38.98 -1.23
N ALA A 426 -28.78 -39.99 -2.04
CA ALA A 426 -28.60 -41.40 -1.68
C ALA A 426 -28.23 -42.32 -2.87
N LYS A 427 -27.26 -41.93 -3.73
CA LYS A 427 -26.63 -42.81 -4.75
C LYS A 427 -25.38 -42.21 -5.43
N SER A 428 -24.28 -42.00 -4.69
CA SER A 428 -23.01 -41.52 -5.30
C SER A 428 -21.72 -41.82 -4.52
N LEU A 429 -21.71 -42.79 -3.59
CA LEU A 429 -20.50 -43.21 -2.87
C LEU A 429 -20.42 -44.73 -2.70
N GLN A 430 -19.73 -45.42 -3.63
CA GLN A 430 -19.23 -46.79 -3.46
C GLN A 430 -18.10 -47.06 -4.48
N GLY A 431 -16.95 -47.52 -3.99
CA GLY A 431 -15.75 -47.80 -4.79
C GLY A 431 -14.50 -47.77 -3.90
N ALA A 432 -13.92 -48.93 -3.60
CA ALA A 432 -12.84 -49.10 -2.62
C ALA A 432 -11.57 -49.72 -3.23
N ILE A 433 -10.45 -49.63 -2.50
CA ILE A 433 -9.08 -49.88 -2.98
C ILE A 433 -8.51 -51.22 -2.46
N PRO A 434 -7.82 -51.99 -3.32
CA PRO A 434 -6.58 -52.70 -2.95
C PRO A 434 -5.45 -52.47 -4.00
N GLY A 435 -4.16 -52.65 -3.73
CA GLY A 435 -3.42 -53.12 -2.54
C GLY A 435 -1.89 -52.84 -2.66
N ILE A 436 -1.11 -53.24 -1.65
CA ILE A 436 0.28 -52.78 -1.35
C ILE A 436 1.40 -53.71 -1.91
N GLN A 437 2.57 -53.16 -2.29
CA GLN A 437 3.91 -53.73 -1.98
C GLN A 437 5.09 -52.74 -2.17
N LEU A 438 6.24 -52.99 -1.51
CA LEU A 438 7.34 -52.04 -1.30
C LEU A 438 8.64 -52.76 -0.85
N GLU A 439 9.82 -52.48 -1.46
CA GLU A 439 11.15 -53.01 -1.06
C GLU A 439 12.27 -51.93 -1.07
N ASN A 440 13.51 -52.25 -0.65
CA ASN A 440 14.40 -51.27 0.03
C ASN A 440 15.94 -51.54 -0.03
N LYS A 441 16.76 -50.47 0.21
CA LYS A 441 18.23 -50.44 0.59
C LYS A 441 19.33 -50.79 -0.47
N PRO A 442 20.66 -50.52 -0.24
CA PRO A 442 21.35 -49.37 0.43
C PRO A 442 22.73 -48.90 -0.17
N SER A 443 23.26 -47.72 0.29
CA SER A 443 24.72 -47.32 0.47
C SER A 443 25.73 -47.30 -0.72
N ALA A 444 26.88 -46.56 -0.73
CA ALA A 444 27.40 -45.36 -0.02
C ALA A 444 28.75 -44.86 -0.66
N ASP A 445 29.14 -43.59 -0.41
CA ASP A 445 30.50 -42.92 -0.37
C ASP A 445 31.58 -43.16 -1.48
N SER A 446 32.49 -42.24 -1.86
CA SER A 446 32.93 -40.88 -1.40
C SER A 446 33.37 -40.01 -2.64
N GLU A 447 34.41 -39.15 -2.80
CA GLU A 447 35.61 -38.64 -2.05
C GLU A 447 36.13 -37.30 -2.70
N GLU A 448 37.37 -36.84 -2.43
CA GLU A 448 38.03 -35.57 -2.84
C GLU A 448 38.35 -35.37 -4.36
N TYR A 449 38.62 -34.17 -4.91
CA TYR A 449 39.66 -33.17 -4.56
C TYR A 449 39.31 -31.67 -4.78
N LYS A 450 40.21 -30.80 -4.31
CA LYS A 450 40.10 -29.33 -4.09
C LYS A 450 40.64 -28.46 -5.25
N VAL A 451 40.03 -27.29 -5.52
CA VAL A 451 40.66 -25.94 -5.68
C VAL A 451 39.57 -24.86 -5.42
N LYS A 452 39.95 -23.61 -5.10
CA LYS A 452 39.15 -22.58 -4.43
C LYS A 452 38.17 -21.78 -5.32
N VAL A 453 36.86 -21.91 -5.05
CA VAL A 453 35.75 -20.99 -5.39
C VAL A 453 34.85 -20.91 -4.13
N GLU A 454 34.16 -19.79 -3.85
CA GLU A 454 33.39 -19.67 -2.59
C GLU A 454 32.25 -20.68 -2.44
N ALA A 455 31.46 -20.89 -3.50
CA ALA A 455 30.56 -22.04 -3.63
C ALA A 455 30.04 -22.22 -5.07
N GLN A 456 30.00 -23.47 -5.54
CA GLN A 456 29.24 -23.89 -6.71
C GLN A 456 28.46 -25.17 -6.37
N TYR A 457 27.18 -25.23 -6.76
CA TYR A 457 26.31 -26.38 -6.46
C TYR A 457 25.39 -26.70 -7.64
N THR A 458 25.35 -27.94 -8.11
CA THR A 458 24.24 -28.42 -8.93
C THR A 458 23.07 -28.84 -8.04
N VAL A 459 21.86 -28.36 -8.34
CA VAL A 459 20.60 -28.64 -7.61
C VAL A 459 19.46 -28.77 -8.62
N GLY A 460 19.09 -30.00 -8.97
CA GLY A 460 18.18 -30.26 -10.10
C GLY A 460 18.82 -29.86 -11.43
N GLU A 461 18.04 -29.30 -12.34
CA GLU A 461 18.46 -28.84 -13.67
C GLU A 461 19.30 -27.54 -13.67
N TYR A 462 19.94 -27.20 -12.56
CA TYR A 462 20.57 -25.90 -12.34
C TYR A 462 21.97 -26.02 -11.74
N ASP A 463 22.94 -25.39 -12.41
CA ASP A 463 24.26 -25.09 -11.85
C ASP A 463 24.20 -23.71 -11.19
N ILE A 464 24.28 -23.69 -9.86
CA ILE A 464 24.22 -22.48 -9.04
C ILE A 464 25.63 -22.01 -8.72
N ILE A 465 25.90 -20.73 -8.97
CA ILE A 465 27.15 -20.05 -8.68
C ILE A 465 26.83 -18.83 -7.83
N ILE A 466 27.44 -18.74 -6.65
CA ILE A 466 27.16 -17.67 -5.69
C ILE A 466 28.34 -16.70 -5.70
N LEU A 467 28.08 -15.46 -6.11
CA LEU A 467 29.11 -14.44 -6.26
C LEU A 467 29.07 -13.42 -5.12
N SER A 468 30.25 -13.19 -4.53
CA SER A 468 30.48 -12.16 -3.52
C SER A 468 30.22 -10.76 -4.06
N ALA A 469 29.62 -9.90 -3.24
CA ALA A 469 29.36 -8.50 -3.60
C ALA A 469 30.60 -7.59 -3.53
N GLU A 470 31.72 -8.09 -3.00
CA GLU A 470 32.97 -7.33 -2.98
C GLU A 470 33.65 -7.37 -4.36
N GLU A 471 33.24 -8.30 -5.22
CA GLU A 471 33.63 -8.36 -6.62
C GLU A 471 32.56 -7.75 -7.54
N SER A 472 32.37 -6.42 -7.47
CA SER A 472 31.57 -5.68 -8.48
C SER A 472 32.05 -5.99 -9.90
N SER A 473 33.37 -5.96 -10.09
CA SER A 473 34.02 -6.38 -11.32
C SER A 473 33.99 -7.89 -11.53
N GLY A 474 33.75 -8.71 -10.49
CA GLY A 474 33.70 -10.16 -10.58
C GLY A 474 32.42 -10.66 -11.24
N LEU A 475 31.24 -10.13 -10.90
CA LEU A 475 30.02 -10.46 -11.65
C LEU A 475 30.14 -10.07 -13.13
N LYS A 476 30.65 -8.87 -13.42
CA LYS A 476 30.84 -8.39 -14.79
C LYS A 476 31.86 -9.25 -15.55
N LYS A 477 33.09 -9.40 -15.02
CA LYS A 477 34.13 -10.29 -15.59
C LYS A 477 33.65 -11.73 -15.71
N TRP A 478 32.90 -12.27 -14.76
CA TRP A 478 32.40 -13.65 -14.82
C TRP A 478 31.42 -13.81 -15.98
N LEU A 479 30.51 -12.84 -16.19
CA LEU A 479 29.63 -12.81 -17.35
C LEU A 479 30.44 -12.69 -18.65
N ASP A 480 31.36 -11.72 -18.73
CA ASP A 480 32.21 -11.49 -19.90
C ASP A 480 33.06 -12.74 -20.26
N ILE A 481 33.74 -13.35 -19.27
CA ILE A 481 34.57 -14.57 -19.42
C ILE A 481 33.72 -15.78 -19.82
N ASN A 482 32.48 -15.88 -19.34
CA ASN A 482 31.56 -16.95 -19.74
C ASN A 482 30.75 -16.59 -21.01
N GLY A 483 31.09 -15.51 -21.70
CA GLY A 483 30.52 -15.11 -23.00
C GLY A 483 29.10 -14.53 -22.94
N TYR A 484 28.62 -14.12 -21.76
CA TYR A 484 27.29 -13.56 -21.57
C TYR A 484 27.27 -12.04 -21.80
N LYS A 485 26.44 -11.56 -22.74
CA LYS A 485 26.29 -10.13 -23.07
C LYS A 485 25.35 -9.42 -22.10
N ILE A 486 25.87 -8.40 -21.41
CA ILE A 486 25.12 -7.51 -20.51
C ILE A 486 24.38 -6.43 -21.36
N PRO A 487 23.03 -6.35 -21.34
CA PRO A 487 22.28 -5.31 -22.04
C PRO A 487 22.58 -3.89 -21.55
N GLY A 488 22.51 -2.93 -22.48
CA GLY A 488 22.78 -1.51 -22.21
C GLY A 488 21.86 -0.95 -21.12
N GLY A 489 22.45 -0.36 -20.08
CA GLY A 489 21.74 0.19 -18.93
C GLY A 489 21.64 -0.76 -17.72
N ALA A 490 21.95 -2.05 -17.85
CA ALA A 490 21.95 -2.97 -16.71
C ALA A 490 22.98 -2.59 -15.63
N GLU A 491 24.12 -2.01 -16.03
CA GLU A 491 25.17 -1.53 -15.10
C GLU A 491 24.66 -0.41 -14.18
N GLU A 492 23.83 0.51 -14.70
CA GLU A 492 23.13 1.56 -13.90
C GLU A 492 22.20 0.96 -12.83
N VAL A 493 21.72 -0.26 -13.05
CA VAL A 493 20.79 -0.95 -12.17
C VAL A 493 21.51 -1.90 -11.20
N LEU A 494 22.62 -2.52 -11.60
CA LEU A 494 23.42 -3.43 -10.78
C LEU A 494 24.23 -2.73 -9.68
N ASP A 495 24.91 -1.62 -10.04
CA ASP A 495 25.83 -0.89 -9.14
C ASP A 495 25.22 -0.51 -7.78
N PRO A 496 23.99 0.02 -7.71
CA PRO A 496 23.38 0.40 -6.44
C PRO A 496 23.03 -0.79 -5.53
N TYR A 497 22.82 -2.00 -6.08
CA TYR A 497 22.63 -3.22 -5.27
C TYR A 497 23.93 -3.69 -4.64
N ILE A 498 25.02 -3.65 -5.42
CA ILE A 498 26.37 -3.97 -4.94
C ILE A 498 26.74 -3.07 -3.76
N LYS A 499 26.61 -1.74 -3.94
CA LYS A 499 26.85 -0.73 -2.88
C LYS A 499 25.85 -0.81 -1.71
N SER A 500 24.71 -1.48 -1.89
CA SER A 500 23.74 -1.79 -0.83
C SER A 500 24.02 -3.12 -0.10
N ASN A 501 25.17 -3.75 -0.40
CA ASN A 501 25.63 -5.05 0.11
C ASN A 501 24.57 -6.16 -0.03
N LEU A 502 23.97 -6.27 -1.23
CA LEU A 502 23.29 -7.49 -1.65
C LEU A 502 24.29 -8.37 -2.42
N LYS A 503 24.25 -9.67 -2.18
CA LYS A 503 25.06 -10.68 -2.87
C LYS A 503 24.32 -11.16 -4.12
N PHE A 504 25.02 -11.73 -5.10
CA PHE A 504 24.44 -12.14 -6.37
C PHE A 504 24.35 -13.66 -6.49
N PHE A 505 23.11 -14.13 -6.59
CA PHE A 505 22.78 -15.52 -6.84
C PHE A 505 22.65 -15.70 -8.36
N VAL A 506 23.63 -16.39 -8.95
CA VAL A 506 23.65 -16.68 -10.39
C VAL A 506 23.23 -18.13 -10.61
N VAL A 507 22.28 -18.35 -11.51
CA VAL A 507 21.80 -19.69 -11.87
C VAL A 507 21.95 -19.90 -13.36
N LYS A 508 22.73 -20.92 -13.74
CA LYS A 508 22.84 -21.41 -15.11
C LYS A 508 22.01 -22.69 -15.25
N VAL A 509 21.38 -22.89 -16.41
CA VAL A 509 20.67 -24.15 -16.71
C VAL A 509 21.69 -25.24 -17.06
N ASN A 510 21.56 -26.39 -16.40
CA ASN A 510 22.29 -27.61 -16.75
C ASN A 510 21.42 -28.44 -17.70
N LEU A 511 21.86 -28.55 -18.96
CA LEU A 511 21.09 -29.18 -20.04
C LEU A 511 21.02 -30.71 -19.89
N GLU A 512 22.11 -31.34 -19.42
CA GLU A 512 22.17 -32.78 -19.23
C GLU A 512 21.20 -33.24 -18.13
N GLU A 513 21.14 -32.49 -17.02
CA GLU A 513 20.14 -32.74 -15.98
C GLU A 513 18.73 -32.39 -16.42
N LYS A 514 18.54 -31.35 -17.25
CA LYS A 514 17.22 -31.03 -17.82
C LYS A 514 16.68 -32.15 -18.72
N ASP A 515 17.51 -32.64 -19.63
CA ASP A 515 17.07 -33.63 -20.63
C ASP A 515 16.77 -34.99 -19.97
N LYS A 516 17.45 -35.34 -18.86
CA LYS A 516 17.10 -36.49 -17.99
C LYS A 516 15.71 -36.39 -17.35
N ILE A 517 15.20 -35.17 -17.10
CA ILE A 517 13.88 -34.94 -16.49
C ILE A 517 12.75 -35.00 -17.55
N GLY A 518 13.07 -34.83 -18.84
CA GLY A 518 12.12 -34.93 -19.95
C GLY A 518 11.13 -33.75 -20.06
N THR A 519 11.17 -32.77 -19.16
CA THR A 519 10.25 -31.62 -19.17
C THR A 519 10.80 -30.46 -20.01
N LYS A 520 10.00 -29.97 -20.97
CA LYS A 520 10.36 -28.79 -21.79
C LYS A 520 10.53 -27.51 -20.94
N GLN A 521 9.74 -27.38 -19.88
CA GLN A 521 9.74 -26.23 -18.96
C GLN A 521 10.73 -26.44 -17.81
N LEU A 522 11.28 -25.33 -17.30
CA LEU A 522 12.16 -25.27 -16.13
C LEU A 522 11.33 -25.21 -14.84
N ARG A 523 11.73 -25.95 -13.80
CA ARG A 523 11.01 -25.98 -12.51
C ARG A 523 11.35 -24.75 -11.63
N PRO A 524 10.41 -24.22 -10.83
CA PRO A 524 10.67 -23.04 -10.01
C PRO A 524 11.77 -23.24 -8.97
N ILE A 525 12.56 -22.18 -8.75
CA ILE A 525 13.65 -22.17 -7.78
C ILE A 525 13.17 -21.54 -6.49
N GLN A 526 13.36 -22.22 -5.36
CA GLN A 526 13.10 -21.73 -4.02
C GLN A 526 14.41 -21.45 -3.28
N ILE A 527 14.52 -20.24 -2.71
CA ILE A 527 15.63 -19.81 -1.87
C ILE A 527 15.13 -19.37 -0.49
N ARG A 528 15.90 -19.67 0.57
CA ARG A 528 15.61 -19.30 1.96
C ARG A 528 16.72 -18.42 2.51
N PHE A 529 16.38 -17.39 3.29
CA PHE A 529 17.37 -16.57 4.00
C PHE A 529 16.80 -15.85 5.21
N ASP A 530 17.67 -15.53 6.17
CA ASP A 530 17.36 -14.67 7.31
C ASP A 530 17.85 -13.24 7.02
N SER A 531 16.93 -12.26 7.07
CA SER A 531 17.22 -10.84 6.82
C SER A 531 16.13 -9.91 7.38
N PRO A 532 16.47 -8.72 7.90
CA PRO A 532 15.47 -7.69 8.18
C PRO A 532 14.85 -7.07 6.90
N LYS A 533 15.45 -7.28 5.72
CA LYS A 533 14.92 -6.76 4.45
C LYS A 533 13.73 -7.62 3.98
N PHE A 534 12.50 -7.11 4.10
CA PHE A 534 11.31 -7.72 3.51
C PHE A 534 10.94 -7.00 2.21
N MET A 535 11.51 -7.45 1.10
CA MET A 535 11.41 -6.79 -0.22
C MET A 535 11.52 -7.79 -1.37
N LEU A 536 11.08 -7.38 -2.57
CA LEU A 536 11.41 -8.03 -3.84
C LEU A 536 12.25 -7.06 -4.69
N PRO A 537 13.42 -7.46 -5.22
CA PRO A 537 14.35 -6.60 -5.95
C PRO A 537 13.90 -6.34 -7.40
N ILE A 538 12.68 -5.83 -7.56
CA ILE A 538 12.00 -5.70 -8.85
C ILE A 538 12.70 -4.80 -9.86
N ARG A 539 13.74 -4.00 -9.51
CA ARG A 539 14.42 -3.20 -10.54
C ARG A 539 15.31 -4.02 -11.47
N LEU A 540 15.81 -5.22 -11.15
CA LEU A 540 16.93 -5.75 -11.94
C LEU A 540 16.58 -6.27 -13.33
N GLY A 541 15.38 -6.78 -13.51
CA GLY A 541 14.86 -7.04 -14.85
C GLY A 541 14.44 -5.77 -15.58
N MET A 542 14.51 -4.59 -14.93
CA MET A 542 14.12 -3.32 -15.53
C MET A 542 15.16 -2.78 -16.53
N ALA A 543 16.17 -3.59 -16.84
CA ALA A 543 17.07 -3.45 -17.98
C ALA A 543 16.68 -4.33 -19.20
N ASN A 544 15.69 -5.23 -19.07
CA ASN A 544 15.56 -6.42 -19.94
C ASN A 544 14.19 -6.66 -20.60
N ALA A 545 13.15 -5.87 -20.38
CA ALA A 545 11.81 -6.17 -20.91
C ALA A 545 11.30 -5.14 -21.90
N ASP A 546 10.44 -5.59 -22.83
CA ASP A 546 9.84 -4.75 -23.86
C ASP A 546 8.43 -4.26 -23.51
N GLY A 547 8.21 -3.84 -22.26
CA GLY A 547 7.03 -3.02 -21.93
C GLY A 547 6.81 -2.77 -20.44
N GLU A 548 5.54 -2.50 -20.12
CA GLU A 548 4.93 -2.78 -18.83
C GLU A 548 5.03 -4.31 -18.55
N GLN A 549 5.16 -4.70 -17.28
CA GLN A 549 5.25 -6.11 -16.88
C GLN A 549 4.29 -6.42 -15.73
N ASP A 550 3.68 -7.60 -15.78
CA ASP A 550 2.80 -8.12 -14.73
C ASP A 550 3.53 -9.12 -13.83
N MET A 551 3.40 -8.92 -12.52
CA MET A 551 3.84 -9.86 -11.50
C MET A 551 2.72 -10.20 -10.52
N ILE A 552 2.52 -11.49 -10.27
CA ILE A 552 1.70 -11.99 -9.16
C ILE A 552 2.61 -12.40 -8.00
N VAL A 553 2.29 -11.92 -6.79
CA VAL A 553 2.99 -12.27 -5.55
C VAL A 553 2.03 -13.01 -4.63
N TYR A 554 2.34 -14.27 -4.33
CA TYR A 554 1.65 -15.13 -3.37
C TYR A 554 2.37 -15.06 -2.02
N ALA A 555 1.97 -14.13 -1.16
CA ALA A 555 2.63 -13.88 0.10
C ALA A 555 1.96 -14.62 1.27
N PHE A 556 2.77 -15.24 2.15
CA PHE A 556 2.30 -16.05 3.29
C PHE A 556 2.96 -15.60 4.59
N THR A 557 2.18 -15.39 5.66
CA THR A 557 2.71 -15.05 7.01
C THR A 557 1.89 -15.72 8.11
N ARG A 558 2.44 -15.79 9.34
CA ARG A 558 1.69 -16.19 10.55
C ARG A 558 0.69 -15.14 11.04
N ASN A 559 0.93 -13.86 10.75
CA ASN A 559 0.26 -12.75 11.45
C ASN A 559 -0.98 -12.21 10.70
N GLY A 560 -0.95 -12.17 9.37
CA GLY A 560 -2.00 -11.53 8.58
C GLY A 560 -1.55 -11.04 7.22
N ARG A 561 -2.31 -10.09 6.67
CA ARG A 561 -2.17 -9.56 5.30
C ARG A 561 -0.82 -8.86 5.10
N VAL A 562 -0.23 -9.03 3.92
CA VAL A 562 0.96 -8.29 3.49
C VAL A 562 0.56 -7.01 2.75
N GLU A 563 1.09 -5.87 3.20
CA GLU A 563 0.95 -4.56 2.53
C GLU A 563 2.31 -4.10 1.97
N ALA A 564 2.31 -3.46 0.80
CA ALA A 564 3.45 -2.67 0.34
C ALA A 564 3.52 -1.35 1.12
N ILE A 565 4.74 -0.92 1.51
CA ILE A 565 4.93 0.28 2.35
C ILE A 565 5.41 1.52 1.59
N ASN A 566 6.12 1.35 0.48
CA ASN A 566 6.60 2.44 -0.39
C ASN A 566 5.71 2.65 -1.63
N TYR A 567 4.72 1.79 -1.85
CA TYR A 567 3.67 1.92 -2.86
C TYR A 567 2.30 1.76 -2.20
N ARG A 568 1.25 2.38 -2.78
CA ARG A 568 -0.10 2.23 -2.23
C ARG A 568 -0.63 0.84 -2.60
N THR A 569 -0.94 0.04 -1.58
CA THR A 569 -1.73 -1.18 -1.75
C THR A 569 -3.20 -0.78 -1.92
N VAL A 570 -3.85 -1.25 -2.99
CA VAL A 570 -5.23 -0.89 -3.36
C VAL A 570 -6.03 -2.15 -3.62
N SER A 571 -7.16 -2.32 -2.92
CA SER A 571 -8.09 -3.40 -3.23
C SER A 571 -8.86 -3.11 -4.51
N LEU A 572 -8.96 -4.10 -5.39
CA LEU A 572 -9.77 -3.99 -6.61
C LEU A 572 -11.27 -3.96 -6.26
N PRO A 573 -12.13 -3.43 -7.15
CA PRO A 573 -13.57 -3.51 -6.97
C PRO A 573 -14.02 -4.98 -6.93
N THR A 574 -14.77 -5.36 -5.89
CA THR A 574 -15.29 -6.72 -5.71
C THR A 574 -16.76 -6.71 -5.26
N ALA A 575 -17.44 -7.86 -5.33
CA ALA A 575 -18.87 -8.04 -5.10
C ALA A 575 -19.69 -7.02 -5.90
N LYS A 576 -19.53 -7.06 -7.21
CA LYS A 576 -20.22 -6.19 -8.18
C LYS A 576 -20.96 -7.06 -9.17
N ASN A 577 -22.24 -6.74 -9.38
CA ASN A 577 -23.08 -7.38 -10.39
C ASN A 577 -22.63 -6.88 -11.76
N VAL A 578 -22.44 -7.80 -12.70
CA VAL A 578 -21.98 -7.52 -14.07
C VAL A 578 -22.82 -8.31 -15.07
N PRO A 579 -22.90 -7.89 -16.35
CA PRO A 579 -23.70 -8.56 -17.37
C PRO A 579 -23.35 -10.03 -17.57
N LEU A 580 -24.38 -10.86 -17.76
CA LEU A 580 -24.29 -12.31 -17.92
C LEU A 580 -23.34 -12.74 -19.05
N PHE A 581 -23.31 -12.01 -20.18
CA PHE A 581 -22.45 -12.30 -21.32
C PHE A 581 -20.94 -12.23 -21.02
N ILE A 582 -20.54 -11.69 -19.87
CA ILE A 582 -19.14 -11.68 -19.42
C ILE A 582 -18.64 -13.09 -19.08
N LYS A 583 -19.55 -14.05 -18.80
CA LYS A 583 -19.20 -15.46 -18.55
C LYS A 583 -18.27 -16.02 -19.64
N GLU A 584 -18.64 -15.83 -20.90
CA GLU A 584 -17.90 -16.34 -22.07
C GLU A 584 -16.58 -15.61 -22.33
N ASN A 585 -16.35 -14.44 -21.71
CA ASN A 585 -15.12 -13.66 -21.92
C ASN A 585 -14.61 -12.96 -20.65
N PHE A 586 -14.64 -13.67 -19.53
CA PHE A 586 -14.21 -13.15 -18.24
C PHE A 586 -12.73 -12.70 -18.23
N GLY A 587 -11.88 -13.34 -19.03
CA GLY A 587 -10.48 -12.95 -19.21
C GLY A 587 -10.30 -11.56 -19.84
N SER A 588 -11.06 -11.23 -20.88
CA SER A 588 -11.07 -9.87 -21.44
C SER A 588 -11.67 -8.88 -20.45
N PHE A 589 -12.80 -9.20 -19.82
CA PHE A 589 -13.41 -8.35 -18.79
C PHE A 589 -12.39 -7.99 -17.69
N TYR A 590 -11.70 -8.99 -17.15
CA TYR A 590 -10.69 -8.76 -16.12
C TYR A 590 -9.51 -7.92 -16.61
N THR A 591 -9.01 -8.19 -17.82
CA THR A 591 -7.89 -7.44 -18.42
C THR A 591 -8.24 -5.96 -18.60
N ASN A 592 -9.43 -5.65 -19.12
CA ASN A 592 -9.89 -4.26 -19.29
C ASN A 592 -10.17 -3.59 -17.93
N LEU A 593 -10.75 -4.32 -16.97
CA LEU A 593 -10.98 -3.83 -15.61
C LEU A 593 -9.67 -3.44 -14.92
N PHE A 594 -8.70 -4.36 -14.91
CA PHE A 594 -7.40 -4.14 -14.30
C PHE A 594 -6.70 -2.93 -14.94
N GLN A 595 -6.65 -2.85 -16.28
CA GLN A 595 -6.04 -1.72 -16.97
C GLN A 595 -6.76 -0.40 -16.68
N HIS A 596 -8.09 -0.39 -16.57
CA HIS A 596 -8.84 0.83 -16.21
C HIS A 596 -8.55 1.28 -14.77
N GLN A 597 -8.60 0.39 -13.78
CA GLN A 597 -8.28 0.77 -12.40
C GLN A 597 -6.79 1.15 -12.25
N TRP A 598 -5.85 0.47 -12.92
CA TRP A 598 -4.42 0.80 -12.89
C TRP A 598 -4.13 2.22 -13.39
N ASN A 599 -4.75 2.63 -14.51
CA ASN A 599 -4.64 4.00 -15.01
C ASN A 599 -5.28 5.03 -14.06
N LYS A 600 -6.47 4.73 -13.55
CA LYS A 600 -7.27 5.59 -12.65
C LYS A 600 -6.64 5.82 -11.29
N GLU A 601 -5.96 4.81 -10.73
CA GLU A 601 -5.29 4.87 -9.43
C GLU A 601 -3.83 5.38 -9.52
N GLY A 602 -3.36 5.75 -10.73
CA GLY A 602 -2.12 6.48 -10.97
C GLY A 602 -0.90 5.64 -11.36
N ARG A 603 -1.08 4.39 -11.80
CA ARG A 603 -0.06 3.41 -12.26
C ARG A 603 1.00 2.96 -11.23
N GLY A 604 1.32 3.76 -10.22
CA GLY A 604 2.24 3.42 -9.11
C GLY A 604 1.54 2.74 -7.93
N VAL A 605 0.81 1.65 -8.18
CA VAL A 605 -0.01 0.95 -7.16
C VAL A 605 0.14 -0.56 -7.22
N VAL A 606 0.01 -1.20 -6.05
CA VAL A 606 0.01 -2.66 -5.87
C VAL A 606 -1.44 -3.08 -5.64
N PHE A 607 -2.00 -3.93 -6.49
CA PHE A 607 -3.39 -4.38 -6.33
C PHE A 607 -3.47 -5.59 -5.40
N LEU A 608 -4.47 -5.59 -4.51
CA LEU A 608 -4.87 -6.75 -3.73
C LEU A 608 -5.95 -7.53 -4.50
N GLU A 609 -5.71 -8.81 -4.76
CA GLU A 609 -6.65 -9.72 -5.43
C GLU A 609 -7.30 -10.71 -4.45
N TYR A 610 -6.57 -11.12 -3.41
CA TYR A 610 -7.04 -12.07 -2.39
C TYR A 610 -6.30 -11.86 -1.06
N ALA A 611 -7.00 -12.04 0.07
CA ALA A 611 -6.43 -12.11 1.42
C ALA A 611 -7.33 -13.01 2.27
N TRP A 612 -6.82 -14.09 2.85
CA TRP A 612 -7.64 -14.96 3.71
C TRP A 612 -6.77 -15.77 4.67
N ASP A 613 -7.32 -16.09 5.84
CA ASP A 613 -6.77 -17.10 6.75
C ASP A 613 -6.96 -18.51 6.16
N VAL A 614 -5.87 -19.13 5.69
CA VAL A 614 -5.90 -20.49 5.12
C VAL A 614 -5.39 -21.55 6.10
N SER A 615 -5.24 -21.22 7.39
CA SER A 615 -4.75 -22.11 8.44
C SER A 615 -5.50 -23.45 8.47
N PRO A 616 -4.87 -24.58 8.82
CA PRO A 616 -5.52 -25.90 8.83
C PRO A 616 -6.81 -25.97 9.67
N SER A 617 -6.88 -25.19 10.74
CA SER A 617 -8.01 -25.06 11.66
C SER A 617 -9.21 -24.28 11.12
N ASN A 618 -9.06 -23.50 10.04
CA ASN A 618 -10.16 -22.73 9.47
C ASN A 618 -10.99 -23.57 8.49
N TYR A 619 -12.27 -23.78 8.80
CA TYR A 619 -13.22 -24.50 7.94
C TYR A 619 -13.72 -23.69 6.74
N VAL A 620 -13.65 -22.35 6.77
CA VAL A 620 -14.17 -21.46 5.70
C VAL A 620 -13.06 -20.57 5.16
N LYS A 621 -12.37 -21.09 4.13
CA LYS A 621 -11.21 -20.44 3.49
C LYS A 621 -11.55 -19.68 2.21
N CYS A 622 -12.76 -19.83 1.67
CA CYS A 622 -13.18 -19.26 0.40
C CYS A 622 -14.71 -19.17 0.29
N ASP A 623 -15.23 -18.23 -0.51
CA ASP A 623 -16.67 -18.02 -0.74
C ASP A 623 -16.95 -17.51 -2.17
N PRO A 624 -17.69 -18.24 -3.02
CA PRO A 624 -17.78 -19.71 -3.04
C PRO A 624 -16.46 -20.31 -3.56
N CYS A 625 -16.04 -21.48 -3.09
CA CYS A 625 -14.77 -22.07 -3.53
C CYS A 625 -14.84 -22.55 -5.01
N VAL A 626 -13.79 -22.29 -5.80
CA VAL A 626 -13.69 -22.69 -7.24
C VAL A 626 -12.62 -23.73 -7.51
N SER A 627 -11.79 -24.03 -6.51
CA SER A 627 -10.88 -25.17 -6.44
C SER A 627 -10.76 -25.57 -4.98
N GLU A 628 -10.09 -26.69 -4.73
CA GLU A 628 -9.65 -27.06 -3.38
C GLU A 628 -8.69 -25.99 -2.82
N PRO A 629 -8.73 -25.74 -1.49
CA PRO A 629 -7.75 -24.90 -0.82
C PRO A 629 -6.38 -25.59 -0.73
N PRO A 630 -5.26 -24.84 -0.66
CA PRO A 630 -3.94 -25.41 -0.51
C PRO A 630 -3.86 -26.29 0.74
N ASN A 631 -3.39 -27.53 0.56
CA ASN A 631 -3.27 -28.52 1.63
C ASN A 631 -1.90 -28.42 2.34
N TRP A 632 -1.63 -29.30 3.32
CA TRP A 632 -0.38 -29.32 4.08
C TRP A 632 0.88 -29.51 3.20
N ASN A 633 0.79 -30.33 2.15
CA ASN A 633 1.90 -30.55 1.22
C ASN A 633 2.12 -29.30 0.34
N ASP A 634 1.05 -28.65 -0.12
CA ASP A 634 1.15 -27.38 -0.85
C ASP A 634 1.84 -26.29 -0.02
N MET A 635 1.48 -26.17 1.26
CA MET A 635 2.11 -25.23 2.19
C MET A 635 3.62 -25.53 2.36
N LYS A 636 3.99 -26.79 2.56
CA LYS A 636 5.40 -27.22 2.68
C LYS A 636 6.18 -27.03 1.37
N GLU A 637 5.55 -27.26 0.22
CA GLU A 637 6.13 -27.02 -1.09
C GLU A 637 6.38 -25.52 -1.33
N ALA A 638 5.34 -24.69 -1.16
CA ALA A 638 5.37 -23.22 -1.27
C ALA A 638 6.42 -22.54 -0.37
N GLY A 639 6.94 -23.25 0.65
CA GLY A 639 8.05 -22.81 1.48
C GLY A 639 7.69 -22.47 2.93
N ILE A 640 6.49 -22.84 3.38
CA ILE A 640 5.97 -22.53 4.72
C ILE A 640 6.58 -23.51 5.73
N TRP A 641 7.84 -23.25 6.10
CA TRP A 641 8.68 -24.16 6.88
C TRP A 641 8.12 -24.50 8.26
N TRP A 642 7.33 -23.61 8.87
CA TRP A 642 6.71 -23.84 10.19
C TRP A 642 5.56 -24.86 10.17
N MET A 643 5.21 -25.38 8.99
CA MET A 643 4.26 -26.49 8.82
C MET A 643 4.96 -27.86 8.75
N ASP A 644 6.29 -27.90 8.78
CA ASP A 644 7.06 -29.15 8.67
C ASP A 644 7.27 -29.83 10.03
N LYS A 645 6.32 -30.69 10.41
CA LYS A 645 6.31 -31.43 11.69
C LYS A 645 7.51 -32.37 11.90
N ASN A 646 8.35 -32.61 10.90
CA ASN A 646 9.44 -33.59 10.96
C ASN A 646 10.77 -33.02 11.50
N LYS A 647 10.79 -31.79 12.04
CA LYS A 647 11.97 -31.21 12.70
C LYS A 647 11.86 -31.27 14.22
N PHE A 648 12.67 -32.14 14.83
CA PHE A 648 12.76 -32.35 16.28
C PHE A 648 13.58 -31.27 17.03
N ASP A 649 14.31 -30.40 16.32
CA ASP A 649 15.28 -29.45 16.93
C ASP A 649 14.66 -28.14 17.44
N ASP A 650 13.55 -27.68 16.87
CA ASP A 650 12.79 -26.58 17.46
C ASP A 650 11.90 -27.17 18.55
N TYR A 651 12.10 -26.78 19.82
CA TYR A 651 11.24 -27.19 20.94
C TYR A 651 9.80 -26.68 20.67
N VAL A 652 8.95 -27.54 20.12
CA VAL A 652 7.57 -27.21 19.80
C VAL A 652 6.80 -27.06 21.11
N ASN A 653 6.73 -25.83 21.60
CA ASN A 653 5.75 -25.46 22.61
C ASN A 653 4.36 -25.67 22.00
N GLU A 654 3.70 -26.79 22.35
CA GLU A 654 2.31 -27.06 21.97
C GLU A 654 1.34 -25.99 22.51
N PHE A 655 1.82 -25.15 23.44
CA PHE A 655 1.18 -23.93 23.94
C PHE A 655 1.30 -22.70 23.03
N ASP A 656 1.98 -22.73 21.86
CA ASP A 656 1.89 -21.67 20.84
C ASP A 656 0.54 -21.77 20.10
N PRO A 657 -0.44 -20.87 20.37
CA PRO A 657 -1.78 -20.95 19.77
C PRO A 657 -1.76 -20.57 18.28
N GLY A 658 -0.63 -20.08 17.77
CA GLY A 658 -0.44 -19.69 16.38
C GLY A 658 0.51 -20.58 15.60
N HIS A 659 0.94 -21.73 16.12
CA HIS A 659 2.00 -22.53 15.49
C HIS A 659 1.68 -22.96 14.05
N SER A 660 0.40 -23.23 13.76
CA SER A 660 -0.11 -23.64 12.44
C SER A 660 -0.75 -22.50 11.64
N ASN A 661 -0.61 -21.24 12.08
CA ASN A 661 -1.26 -20.12 11.41
C ASN A 661 -0.63 -19.83 10.04
N VAL A 662 -1.47 -19.70 9.03
CA VAL A 662 -1.08 -19.36 7.66
C VAL A 662 -2.10 -18.41 7.06
N PHE A 663 -1.76 -17.12 7.00
CA PHE A 663 -2.53 -16.12 6.26
C PHE A 663 -1.94 -15.94 4.86
N PHE A 664 -2.79 -16.06 3.83
CA PHE A 664 -2.40 -15.98 2.43
C PHE A 664 -2.89 -14.66 1.81
N THR A 665 -1.98 -13.92 1.17
CA THR A 665 -2.24 -12.68 0.41
C THR A 665 -1.80 -12.84 -1.04
N ARG A 666 -2.66 -12.51 -2.01
CA ARG A 666 -2.33 -12.40 -3.43
C ARG A 666 -2.28 -10.93 -3.83
N LEU A 667 -1.10 -10.47 -4.26
CA LEU A 667 -0.89 -9.14 -4.81
C LEU A 667 -0.60 -9.23 -6.31
N HIS A 668 -1.10 -8.27 -7.09
CA HIS A 668 -0.81 -8.13 -8.52
C HIS A 668 -0.23 -6.74 -8.78
N VAL A 669 0.94 -6.70 -9.41
CA VAL A 669 1.68 -5.47 -9.70
C VAL A 669 1.93 -5.38 -11.20
N ARG A 670 1.44 -4.30 -11.82
CA ARG A 670 1.86 -3.88 -13.16
C ARG A 670 2.85 -2.73 -13.03
N TYR A 671 4.09 -2.97 -13.43
CA TYR A 671 5.22 -2.09 -13.14
C TYR A 671 6.04 -1.76 -14.39
N ASN A 672 6.81 -0.68 -14.27
CA ASN A 672 7.83 -0.22 -15.20
C ASN A 672 8.73 0.80 -14.48
N ARG A 673 9.87 1.16 -15.09
CA ARG A 673 10.87 2.08 -14.51
C ARG A 673 10.30 3.44 -14.07
N LYS A 674 9.23 3.93 -14.71
CA LYS A 674 8.63 5.26 -14.46
C LYS A 674 7.60 5.26 -13.32
N SER A 675 6.81 4.21 -13.14
CA SER A 675 5.85 4.10 -12.03
C SER A 675 6.42 3.40 -10.79
N PHE A 676 7.48 2.59 -10.95
CA PHE A 676 8.17 1.89 -9.86
C PHE A 676 9.68 2.21 -9.85
N PRO A 677 10.09 3.45 -9.55
CA PRO A 677 11.51 3.80 -9.43
C PRO A 677 12.24 3.10 -8.26
N GLN A 678 11.52 2.41 -7.37
CA GLN A 678 12.06 1.65 -6.25
C GLN A 678 11.60 0.19 -6.29
N ASP A 679 12.37 -0.68 -5.62
CA ASP A 679 11.94 -2.04 -5.30
C ASP A 679 10.67 -2.08 -4.44
N LEU A 680 9.91 -3.18 -4.51
CA LEU A 680 8.76 -3.39 -3.65
C LEU A 680 9.24 -3.72 -2.24
N VAL A 681 8.90 -2.88 -1.26
CA VAL A 681 9.16 -3.13 0.16
C VAL A 681 7.84 -3.40 0.87
N PHE A 682 7.83 -4.43 1.72
CA PHE A 682 6.62 -4.98 2.31
C PHE A 682 6.63 -4.92 3.84
N GLN A 683 5.44 -4.99 4.44
CA GLN A 683 5.26 -5.31 5.85
C GLN A 683 4.17 -6.39 6.00
N SER A 684 4.39 -7.33 6.92
CA SER A 684 3.29 -8.14 7.45
C SER A 684 2.48 -7.25 8.39
N THR A 685 1.15 -7.37 8.32
CA THR A 685 0.22 -6.63 9.18
C THR A 685 -0.61 -7.63 9.99
N PRO A 686 -1.16 -7.24 11.15
CA PRO A 686 -2.13 -8.06 11.87
C PRO A 686 -3.52 -8.10 11.19
N ASN A 687 -3.68 -7.49 10.01
CA ASN A 687 -4.96 -7.46 9.31
C ASN A 687 -5.35 -8.87 8.86
N LYS A 688 -6.35 -9.47 9.51
CA LYS A 688 -6.91 -10.79 9.17
C LYS A 688 -8.24 -10.69 8.42
N ASP A 689 -8.65 -9.51 7.95
CA ASP A 689 -9.91 -9.34 7.24
C ASP A 689 -9.87 -10.08 5.90
N ASN A 690 -10.77 -11.05 5.74
CA ASN A 690 -10.95 -11.82 4.52
C ASN A 690 -11.41 -10.92 3.37
N TYR A 691 -10.72 -11.00 2.24
CA TYR A 691 -10.98 -10.21 1.04
C TYR A 691 -10.69 -11.07 -0.20
N GLN A 692 -11.49 -10.88 -1.25
CA GLN A 692 -11.32 -11.59 -2.51
C GLN A 692 -11.97 -10.82 -3.65
N VAL A 693 -11.33 -10.80 -4.82
CA VAL A 693 -11.91 -10.29 -6.05
C VAL A 693 -12.88 -11.32 -6.65
N ARG A 694 -14.18 -11.02 -6.53
CA ARG A 694 -15.26 -11.77 -7.17
C ARG A 694 -16.26 -10.83 -7.83
N TYR A 695 -16.70 -11.20 -9.03
CA TYR A 695 -17.75 -10.52 -9.79
C TYR A 695 -18.97 -11.43 -9.88
N ILE A 696 -20.16 -10.84 -9.97
CA ILE A 696 -21.42 -11.57 -9.81
C ILE A 696 -22.18 -11.49 -11.13
N VAL A 697 -22.56 -12.63 -11.69
CA VAL A 697 -23.59 -12.72 -12.73
C VAL A 697 -24.82 -13.41 -12.15
N THR A 698 -26.00 -12.97 -12.60
CA THR A 698 -27.26 -13.59 -12.21
C THR A 698 -28.02 -14.03 -13.45
N HIS A 699 -28.27 -15.34 -13.53
CA HIS A 699 -29.15 -15.96 -14.51
C HIS A 699 -30.59 -15.52 -14.25
N PRO A 700 -31.37 -15.18 -15.30
CA PRO A 700 -32.80 -14.95 -15.13
C PRO A 700 -33.49 -16.27 -14.73
N ALA A 701 -34.68 -16.16 -14.14
CA ALA A 701 -35.46 -17.33 -13.81
C ALA A 701 -35.96 -18.05 -15.09
N PRO A 702 -36.03 -19.38 -15.13
CA PRO A 702 -36.61 -20.12 -16.25
C PRO A 702 -38.14 -20.17 -16.17
N GLY A 703 -38.83 -20.19 -17.32
CA GLY A 703 -40.27 -20.43 -17.44
C GLY A 703 -41.13 -19.17 -17.63
N ASN A 704 -42.45 -19.31 -17.44
CA ASN A 704 -43.42 -18.24 -17.68
C ASN A 704 -43.47 -17.22 -16.51
N PHE A 705 -43.79 -15.97 -16.84
CA PHE A 705 -43.88 -14.80 -15.97
C PHE A 705 -45.27 -14.10 -15.96
N ASP A 706 -46.30 -14.70 -16.58
CA ASP A 706 -47.64 -14.09 -16.71
C ASP A 706 -48.30 -13.66 -15.39
N CYS A 707 -47.94 -14.29 -14.27
CA CYS A 707 -48.45 -13.92 -12.94
C CYS A 707 -47.95 -12.53 -12.51
N GLU A 708 -48.69 -11.83 -11.63
CA GLU A 708 -48.33 -10.47 -11.20
C GLU A 708 -46.90 -10.37 -10.63
N LYS A 709 -46.46 -11.40 -9.90
CA LYS A 709 -45.09 -11.47 -9.38
C LYS A 709 -44.04 -11.59 -10.48
N GLY A 710 -44.34 -12.30 -11.57
CA GLY A 710 -43.50 -12.42 -12.75
C GLY A 710 -43.41 -11.11 -13.53
N LYS A 711 -44.53 -10.43 -13.75
CA LYS A 711 -44.57 -9.09 -14.36
C LYS A 711 -43.77 -8.06 -13.55
N LYS A 712 -43.87 -8.09 -12.22
CA LYS A 712 -43.02 -7.28 -11.32
C LYS A 712 -41.54 -7.66 -11.43
N TYR A 713 -41.24 -8.96 -11.45
CA TYR A 713 -39.87 -9.48 -11.60
C TYR A 713 -39.22 -9.02 -12.91
N LEU A 714 -39.91 -9.11 -14.06
CA LEU A 714 -39.38 -8.65 -15.35
C LEU A 714 -38.99 -7.16 -15.33
N LYS A 715 -39.78 -6.31 -14.67
CA LYS A 715 -39.42 -4.89 -14.50
C LYS A 715 -38.13 -4.73 -13.68
N THR A 716 -38.04 -5.39 -12.52
CA THR A 716 -36.84 -5.33 -11.67
C THR A 716 -35.62 -5.98 -12.32
N LEU A 717 -35.81 -7.02 -13.15
CA LEU A 717 -34.76 -7.64 -13.97
C LEU A 717 -34.21 -6.64 -14.98
N LYS A 718 -35.06 -5.90 -15.70
CA LYS A 718 -34.66 -4.83 -16.63
C LYS A 718 -33.86 -3.72 -15.94
N GLU A 719 -34.35 -3.24 -14.80
CA GLU A 719 -33.64 -2.29 -13.94
C GLU A 719 -32.29 -2.85 -13.47
N ARG A 720 -32.21 -4.15 -13.11
CA ARG A 720 -30.97 -4.81 -12.72
C ARG A 720 -29.96 -4.88 -13.88
N ARG A 721 -30.40 -5.24 -15.09
CA ARG A 721 -29.55 -5.27 -16.30
C ARG A 721 -28.99 -3.90 -16.67
N GLN A 722 -29.76 -2.82 -16.49
CA GLN A 722 -29.26 -1.44 -16.65
C GLN A 722 -28.13 -1.13 -15.65
N ASN A 723 -28.31 -1.46 -14.37
CA ASN A 723 -27.28 -1.27 -13.35
C ASN A 723 -26.03 -2.15 -13.60
N GLU A 724 -26.21 -3.37 -14.10
CA GLU A 724 -25.11 -4.25 -14.53
C GLU A 724 -24.30 -3.59 -15.68
N MET A 725 -24.96 -3.00 -16.68
CA MET A 725 -24.30 -2.31 -17.79
C MET A 725 -23.55 -1.03 -17.37
N GLU A 726 -24.12 -0.22 -16.49
CA GLU A 726 -23.41 0.91 -15.87
C GLU A 726 -22.19 0.42 -15.07
N MET A 727 -22.31 -0.71 -14.37
CA MET A 727 -21.22 -1.29 -13.58
C MET A 727 -20.09 -1.82 -14.47
N LEU A 728 -20.39 -2.53 -15.57
CA LEU A 728 -19.41 -2.92 -16.57
C LEU A 728 -18.60 -1.70 -17.06
N SER A 729 -19.30 -0.61 -17.37
CA SER A 729 -18.72 0.64 -17.85
C SER A 729 -17.84 1.32 -16.77
N TYR A 730 -18.29 1.35 -15.52
CA TYR A 730 -17.55 1.88 -14.37
C TYR A 730 -16.28 1.06 -14.02
N LEU A 731 -16.33 -0.25 -14.25
CA LEU A 731 -15.25 -1.18 -13.94
C LEU A 731 -14.17 -1.23 -15.02
N THR A 732 -14.58 -1.27 -16.30
CA THR A 732 -13.67 -1.47 -17.45
C THR A 732 -13.35 -0.20 -18.23
N GLY A 733 -14.11 0.88 -18.04
CA GLY A 733 -14.00 2.10 -18.84
C GLY A 733 -14.51 1.96 -20.28
N LYS A 734 -15.18 0.85 -20.60
CA LYS A 734 -15.68 0.49 -21.94
C LYS A 734 -17.20 0.44 -21.97
N GLY A 735 -17.80 0.89 -23.08
CA GLY A 735 -19.26 0.89 -23.29
C GLY A 735 -19.77 -0.47 -23.75
N TYR A 736 -21.08 -0.60 -23.97
CA TYR A 736 -21.68 -1.85 -24.47
C TYR A 736 -21.04 -2.33 -25.78
N ASN A 737 -20.84 -1.40 -26.73
CA ASN A 737 -20.37 -1.69 -28.09
C ASN A 737 -18.94 -2.26 -28.13
N ASP A 738 -18.14 -2.08 -27.06
CA ASP A 738 -16.84 -2.75 -26.91
C ASP A 738 -16.95 -4.27 -26.67
N TRP A 739 -18.18 -4.79 -26.44
CA TRP A 739 -18.49 -6.17 -26.06
C TRP A 739 -19.51 -6.86 -26.98
N ASP A 740 -19.94 -6.23 -28.08
CA ASP A 740 -21.04 -6.70 -28.94
C ASP A 740 -20.91 -8.18 -29.34
N ALA A 741 -19.69 -8.63 -29.66
CA ALA A 741 -19.42 -10.03 -30.01
C ALA A 741 -19.76 -11.02 -28.88
N ALA A 742 -19.50 -10.67 -27.61
CA ALA A 742 -19.82 -11.52 -26.46
C ALA A 742 -21.31 -11.44 -26.10
N ALA A 743 -21.91 -10.23 -26.17
CA ALA A 743 -23.34 -10.04 -26.01
C ALA A 743 -24.18 -10.66 -27.15
N SER A 744 -23.54 -11.02 -28.27
CA SER A 744 -24.21 -11.77 -29.34
C SER A 744 -24.59 -13.19 -28.91
N THR A 745 -23.74 -13.87 -28.12
CA THR A 745 -23.82 -15.31 -27.84
C THR A 745 -24.90 -15.68 -26.83
N SER A 746 -25.16 -14.85 -25.82
CA SER A 746 -26.08 -15.14 -24.71
C SER A 746 -27.58 -14.95 -25.03
N ALA A 747 -27.95 -14.78 -26.30
CA ALA A 747 -29.30 -14.39 -26.71
C ALA A 747 -30.38 -15.49 -26.57
N GLY A 748 -29.99 -16.74 -26.29
CA GLY A 748 -30.92 -17.87 -26.11
C GLY A 748 -31.50 -18.03 -24.71
N GLU A 749 -30.95 -17.36 -23.69
CA GLU A 749 -31.25 -17.65 -22.27
C GLU A 749 -32.15 -16.60 -21.58
N MET A 750 -32.65 -15.59 -22.29
CA MET A 750 -33.25 -14.39 -21.68
C MET A 750 -34.63 -14.01 -22.24
N PRO A 751 -35.56 -13.49 -21.41
CA PRO A 751 -36.74 -12.78 -21.88
C PRO A 751 -36.37 -11.54 -22.70
N ALA A 752 -37.11 -11.27 -23.78
CA ALA A 752 -36.78 -10.22 -24.75
C ALA A 752 -36.74 -8.80 -24.15
N GLU A 753 -37.56 -8.54 -23.12
CA GLU A 753 -37.60 -7.25 -22.41
C GLU A 753 -36.36 -7.00 -21.54
N ALA A 754 -35.58 -8.06 -21.28
CA ALA A 754 -34.39 -8.10 -20.42
C ALA A 754 -33.08 -8.34 -21.20
N ASP A 755 -33.12 -8.42 -22.53
CA ASP A 755 -31.91 -8.53 -23.37
C ASP A 755 -31.07 -7.24 -23.27
N TYR A 756 -29.76 -7.38 -23.04
CA TYR A 756 -28.81 -6.26 -23.02
C TYR A 756 -28.83 -5.47 -24.34
N ARG A 757 -29.08 -6.12 -25.48
CA ARG A 757 -29.23 -5.44 -26.79
C ARG A 757 -30.40 -4.45 -26.80
N ALA A 758 -31.53 -4.81 -26.17
CA ALA A 758 -32.73 -3.98 -26.07
C ALA A 758 -32.66 -2.97 -24.90
N ILE A 759 -31.59 -3.01 -24.12
CA ILE A 759 -31.34 -2.16 -22.94
C ILE A 759 -30.22 -1.15 -23.19
N ALA A 760 -29.25 -1.48 -24.05
CA ALA A 760 -28.16 -0.61 -24.46
C ALA A 760 -28.66 0.57 -25.32
N PRO A 761 -28.56 1.82 -24.85
CA PRO A 761 -28.71 3.00 -25.70
C PRO A 761 -27.45 3.17 -26.57
N ALA A 762 -27.61 3.69 -27.79
CA ALA A 762 -26.51 3.91 -28.73
C ALA A 762 -25.33 4.73 -28.15
N ASP A 763 -25.64 5.66 -27.23
CA ASP A 763 -24.70 6.65 -26.68
C ASP A 763 -24.47 6.52 -25.16
N MET A 764 -24.22 5.30 -24.65
CA MET A 764 -23.68 5.11 -23.29
C MET A 764 -22.20 5.54 -23.20
N ALA A 765 -21.94 6.83 -23.42
CA ALA A 765 -20.64 7.46 -23.16
C ALA A 765 -20.26 7.28 -21.67
N PRO A 766 -18.97 7.02 -21.35
CA PRO A 766 -18.56 6.68 -19.99
C PRO A 766 -18.90 7.83 -19.03
N VAL A 767 -19.76 7.55 -18.04
CA VAL A 767 -20.29 8.55 -17.09
C VAL A 767 -19.21 8.99 -16.09
N TYR A 768 -18.32 9.85 -16.56
CA TYR A 768 -17.31 10.54 -15.77
C TYR A 768 -17.96 11.56 -14.81
N LYS A 769 -18.58 11.07 -13.73
CA LYS A 769 -18.85 11.84 -12.51
C LYS A 769 -17.51 12.27 -11.90
N LYS A 770 -16.94 13.35 -12.43
CA LYS A 770 -15.69 13.97 -11.96
C LYS A 770 -15.77 14.21 -10.45
N ALA A 771 -14.94 13.52 -9.66
CA ALA A 771 -14.80 13.77 -8.22
C ALA A 771 -14.39 15.22 -7.89
N GLY A 772 -13.95 16.00 -8.90
CA GLY A 772 -13.78 17.44 -8.82
C GLY A 772 -15.00 18.20 -8.28
N THR A 773 -16.24 17.74 -8.47
CA THR A 773 -17.42 18.37 -7.88
C THR A 773 -17.47 18.18 -6.36
N ILE A 774 -16.97 17.05 -5.83
CA ILE A 774 -16.83 16.81 -4.39
C ILE A 774 -15.69 17.65 -3.81
N ILE A 775 -14.59 17.82 -4.55
CA ILE A 775 -13.48 18.71 -4.15
C ILE A 775 -13.95 20.17 -4.11
N PHE A 776 -14.70 20.62 -5.13
CA PHE A 776 -15.32 21.96 -5.12
C PHE A 776 -16.37 22.09 -4.02
N ALA A 777 -17.17 21.05 -3.72
CA ALA A 777 -18.11 21.06 -2.61
C ALA A 777 -17.40 21.11 -1.25
N ALA A 778 -16.29 20.41 -1.06
CA ALA A 778 -15.49 20.42 0.17
C ALA A 778 -14.77 21.77 0.37
N ILE A 779 -14.20 22.35 -0.69
CA ILE A 779 -13.64 23.71 -0.67
C ILE A 779 -14.74 24.75 -0.42
N SER A 780 -15.91 24.57 -1.03
CA SER A 780 -17.09 25.42 -0.78
C SER A 780 -17.61 25.26 0.64
N LEU A 781 -17.60 24.06 1.23
CA LEU A 781 -18.00 23.82 2.62
C LEU A 781 -17.00 24.41 3.62
N ALA A 782 -15.69 24.36 3.32
CA ALA A 782 -14.68 25.10 4.09
C ALA A 782 -14.86 26.63 3.94
N GLY A 783 -15.21 27.11 2.74
CA GLY A 783 -15.62 28.50 2.50
C GLY A 783 -16.90 28.89 3.22
N ILE A 784 -17.88 27.98 3.34
CA ILE A 784 -19.12 28.16 4.07
C ILE A 784 -18.85 28.15 5.58
N ALA A 785 -17.94 27.32 6.09
CA ALA A 785 -17.48 27.41 7.48
C ALA A 785 -16.85 28.79 7.78
N LEU A 786 -16.03 29.31 6.86
CA LEU A 786 -15.51 30.69 6.91
C LEU A 786 -16.62 31.76 6.82
N LEU A 787 -17.73 31.51 6.12
CA LEU A 787 -18.90 32.39 6.07
C LEU A 787 -19.84 32.24 7.28
N VAL A 788 -19.88 31.08 7.95
CA VAL A 788 -20.59 30.87 9.22
C VAL A 788 -19.86 31.57 10.36
N ILE A 789 -18.52 31.55 10.37
CA ILE A 789 -17.68 32.43 11.21
C ILE A 789 -18.02 33.91 10.96
N ARG A 790 -18.38 34.28 9.72
CA ARG A 790 -18.80 35.64 9.32
C ARG A 790 -20.24 35.99 9.70
N LYS A 791 -21.09 35.02 10.07
CA LYS A 791 -22.53 35.21 10.41
C LYS A 791 -22.87 35.05 11.91
N LYS A 792 -21.86 34.94 12.78
CA LYS A 792 -22.01 35.02 14.25
C LYS A 792 -21.13 36.13 14.86
N LYS A 793 -21.41 37.36 14.45
CA LYS A 793 -21.16 38.58 15.23
C LYS A 793 -22.49 39.29 15.43
#